data_AF-A0A087UGV3-F1
#
_entry.id   AF-A0A087UGV3-F1
#
_cell.length_a   1.000
_cell.length_b   1.000
_cell.length_c   1.000
_cell.angle_alpha   90.00
_cell.angle_beta   90.00
_cell.angle_gamma   90.00
#
_symmetry.space_group_name_H-M   'P 1'
#
loop_
_entity.id
_entity.type
_entity.pdbx_description
1 polymer ?
#
loop_
_entity_poly.entity_id
_entity_poly.type
_entity_poly.pdbx_seq_one_letter_code
_entity_poly.pdbx_strand_id
1 'polypeptide(L)'
;MADGVSREEKLAAGLKKLKQFQQQKRVRQNKNCDSDKTKITRKKASPSKDDSLFENSTSKGTVSEPSAVIQQEVPSTRKSNGDLEQSKNKELSSTESLRQISLHLNGLMSETDAFMNGSIEQDEQAEFESKSLEKRNQELAQLVNNLQQSNDQLEFQLQDLRAKNKRLLQNFELEKKELLEKAHKEQVSLKDQLQVHIQTIGILVAEKTELQSSLSLSQQTAKQKAGEVEELQGRLRASRQRASDLERDLIALTNSNQQLEKVNKEALKDIERLKMDIYKASKSSEDLKLANAELTEKLNKKIAHLETVEKELAECQNKLSVVEVQAQQFSENNNENPSQLEEVYQQKFELEKRISLYKESIDKLINERDQMSEQYQQYVQQLSQQVTSLRDEIKQLSNEKDALSKEKNILQEKLETQQHSKDALSAEPSELKVQISVLENQNEELRKKLEAELCNNSKTATLLQEQEKKILELEKVISRLKEDEVDKSRLVETMQSDKVAASRAVAQNRELKKQLEELQSGFVSMSNDKLELAEKLHSEQHITKELGERLSQQEEELHELKEQLAQREAELQDLHKSNTKGIYQQNQIADRMRHYEAQGQLVEMLQKELHQAQEQINSLVSQNSELRMAIATQAEVTVSDESAKEDRDATKRNDLVASLSASVRQLEMERNQMMKQLEEQKNNRTNLEQQLKKKEIQLSEGSEGNGDVVSQEEYNLMKNAMTQLEERFKQTMNKIAELSDERQQLEHLVTQLQGETETIGDYIALYQIQRGLMRKRASEKDEYIAQLARDREDLKAKLGQLQDLVMKLLEERKQFQTQTSSLDTNLELIQIPELEERKIQNPDQLDGQNQNGSDSSIDVSSGSTDVEVTKKPEATAKKIMELLTEIETTNLVEKPVLDNFHPCPVCSGRLITV
;
A
#
# COMPACT_ATOMS: atom_id res chain seq x y z
N MET A 1 -32.82 35.22 -13.53
CA MET A 1 -33.46 33.90 -13.67
C MET A 1 -32.98 33.29 -14.98
N ALA A 2 -32.13 32.25 -14.96
CA ALA A 2 -31.69 31.54 -16.17
C ALA A 2 -31.07 30.14 -15.95
N ASP A 3 -30.56 29.80 -14.75
CA ASP A 3 -29.73 28.59 -14.55
C ASP A 3 -30.42 27.34 -13.97
N GLY A 4 -31.72 27.40 -13.67
CA GLY A 4 -32.42 26.29 -13.01
C GLY A 4 -32.50 24.99 -13.83
N VAL A 5 -32.59 25.10 -15.15
CA VAL A 5 -32.92 23.98 -16.05
C VAL A 5 -31.74 23.00 -16.25
N SER A 6 -30.50 23.49 -16.20
CA SER A 6 -29.32 22.68 -16.54
C SER A 6 -29.04 21.54 -15.56
N ARG A 7 -29.47 21.65 -14.28
CA ARG A 7 -29.18 20.64 -13.25
C ARG A 7 -30.05 19.40 -13.38
N GLU A 8 -31.33 19.57 -13.72
CA GLU A 8 -32.25 18.45 -13.92
C GLU A 8 -31.93 17.67 -15.20
N GLU A 9 -31.57 18.35 -16.30
CA GLU A 9 -31.10 17.68 -17.52
C GLU A 9 -29.81 16.88 -17.29
N LYS A 10 -28.85 17.42 -16.52
CA LYS A 10 -27.62 16.71 -16.15
C LYS A 10 -27.91 15.49 -15.27
N LEU A 11 -28.84 15.58 -14.32
CA LEU A 11 -29.28 14.44 -13.51
C LEU A 11 -30.04 13.38 -14.33
N ALA A 12 -30.93 13.81 -15.22
CA ALA A 12 -31.65 12.92 -16.14
C ALA A 12 -30.69 12.20 -17.11
N ALA A 13 -29.70 12.92 -17.66
CA ALA A 13 -28.65 12.33 -18.49
C ALA A 13 -27.76 11.34 -17.70
N GLY A 14 -27.43 11.66 -16.44
CA GLY A 14 -26.72 10.75 -15.53
C GLY A 14 -27.50 9.47 -15.26
N LEU A 15 -28.80 9.57 -14.95
CA LEU A 15 -29.68 8.43 -14.75
C LEU A 15 -29.86 7.60 -16.04
N LYS A 16 -29.94 8.25 -17.21
CA LYS A 16 -30.04 7.56 -18.51
C LYS A 16 -28.75 6.79 -18.84
N LYS A 17 -27.57 7.37 -18.57
CA LYS A 17 -26.27 6.68 -18.67
C LYS A 17 -26.15 5.52 -17.68
N LEU A 18 -26.60 5.68 -16.43
CA LEU A 18 -26.61 4.61 -15.43
C LEU A 18 -27.51 3.44 -15.86
N LYS A 19 -28.68 3.73 -16.43
CA LYS A 19 -29.62 2.73 -16.96
C LYS A 19 -29.05 1.99 -18.18
N GLN A 20 -28.36 2.70 -19.09
CA GLN A 20 -27.59 2.07 -20.19
C GLN A 20 -26.45 1.19 -19.66
N PHE A 21 -25.71 1.62 -18.63
CA PHE A 21 -24.61 0.84 -18.06
C PHE A 21 -25.12 -0.45 -17.38
N GLN A 22 -26.25 -0.37 -16.67
CA GLN A 22 -26.91 -1.55 -16.08
C GLN A 22 -27.49 -2.50 -17.16
N GLN A 23 -28.04 -1.97 -18.26
CA GLN A 23 -28.45 -2.79 -19.41
C GLN A 23 -27.26 -3.45 -20.11
N GLN A 24 -26.15 -2.73 -20.35
CA GLN A 24 -24.93 -3.32 -20.90
C GLN A 24 -24.31 -4.38 -19.98
N LYS A 25 -24.39 -4.23 -18.65
CA LYS A 25 -23.95 -5.25 -17.70
C LYS A 25 -24.81 -6.53 -17.78
N ARG A 26 -26.14 -6.39 -17.93
CA ARG A 26 -27.04 -7.53 -18.19
C ARG A 26 -26.81 -8.19 -19.56
N VAL A 27 -26.50 -7.43 -20.61
CA VAL A 27 -26.21 -7.98 -21.95
C VAL A 27 -24.83 -8.66 -22.00
N ARG A 28 -23.82 -8.16 -21.26
CA ARG A 28 -22.50 -8.80 -21.18
C ARG A 28 -22.49 -10.08 -20.35
N GLN A 29 -23.36 -10.22 -19.34
CA GLN A 29 -23.51 -11.50 -18.62
C GLN A 29 -24.24 -12.58 -19.46
N ASN A 30 -24.97 -12.20 -20.52
CA ASN A 30 -25.72 -13.11 -21.39
C ASN A 30 -25.00 -13.49 -22.71
N LYS A 31 -23.69 -13.26 -22.85
CA LYS A 31 -22.94 -13.60 -24.08
C LYS A 31 -21.69 -14.49 -23.92
N ASN A 32 -21.33 -14.90 -22.71
CA ASN A 32 -20.20 -15.81 -22.46
C ASN A 32 -20.66 -17.11 -21.77
N CYS A 33 -21.42 -17.94 -22.48
CA CYS A 33 -21.45 -19.42 -22.31
C CYS A 33 -22.35 -20.03 -23.39
N ASP A 34 -21.76 -20.50 -24.49
CA ASP A 34 -22.39 -21.51 -25.33
C ASP A 34 -21.32 -22.33 -26.09
N SER A 35 -20.77 -23.35 -25.41
CA SER A 35 -20.19 -24.54 -26.04
C SER A 35 -20.04 -25.67 -24.99
N ASP A 36 -20.89 -26.68 -25.13
CA ASP A 36 -20.78 -28.07 -24.66
C ASP A 36 -20.54 -28.38 -23.17
N LYS A 37 -21.66 -28.69 -22.48
CA LYS A 37 -21.81 -29.96 -21.73
C LYS A 37 -23.28 -30.31 -21.44
N THR A 38 -23.74 -31.43 -21.96
CA THR A 38 -25.15 -31.86 -21.87
C THR A 38 -25.45 -32.68 -20.63
N LYS A 39 -26.27 -32.11 -19.73
CA LYS A 39 -27.35 -32.73 -18.93
C LYS A 39 -27.15 -34.12 -18.29
N ILE A 40 -27.44 -34.20 -16.99
CA ILE A 40 -28.70 -34.80 -16.49
C ILE A 40 -29.16 -34.01 -15.25
N THR A 41 -30.48 -33.81 -15.14
CA THR A 41 -31.13 -33.05 -14.06
C THR A 41 -31.99 -33.96 -13.19
N ARG A 42 -32.14 -33.64 -11.91
CA ARG A 42 -33.33 -34.02 -11.11
C ARG A 42 -33.92 -32.79 -10.43
N LYS A 43 -35.22 -32.58 -10.66
CA LYS A 43 -36.05 -31.56 -10.00
C LYS A 43 -36.36 -32.01 -8.56
N LYS A 44 -36.62 -31.04 -7.67
CA LYS A 44 -37.53 -31.22 -6.53
C LYS A 44 -38.80 -30.41 -6.77
N ALA A 45 -39.93 -30.97 -6.40
CA ALA A 45 -41.14 -30.25 -6.02
C ALA A 45 -41.71 -30.95 -4.78
N SER A 46 -42.09 -30.16 -3.79
CA SER A 46 -42.90 -30.52 -2.62
C SER A 46 -44.39 -30.64 -3.04
N PRO A 47 -45.36 -31.08 -2.19
CA PRO A 47 -45.30 -31.08 -0.73
C PRO A 47 -45.99 -32.23 0.06
N SER A 48 -45.85 -32.11 1.38
CA SER A 48 -46.85 -32.40 2.43
C SER A 48 -46.86 -33.75 3.16
N LYS A 49 -46.90 -33.60 4.49
CA LYS A 49 -47.55 -34.42 5.54
C LYS A 49 -46.90 -35.68 6.13
N ASP A 50 -46.72 -35.54 7.44
CA ASP A 50 -47.13 -36.42 8.54
C ASP A 50 -46.36 -37.73 8.85
N ASP A 51 -46.15 -37.87 10.17
CA ASP A 51 -46.01 -39.08 10.99
C ASP A 51 -44.87 -40.11 10.80
N SER A 52 -43.88 -39.94 11.69
CA SER A 52 -43.63 -40.88 12.81
C SER A 52 -42.82 -42.17 12.56
N LEU A 53 -42.01 -42.53 13.58
CA LEU A 53 -41.60 -43.90 13.95
C LEU A 53 -40.73 -44.68 12.92
N PHE A 54 -39.92 -45.66 13.29
CA PHE A 54 -39.12 -45.90 14.49
C PHE A 54 -37.94 -46.81 14.06
N GLU A 55 -36.85 -46.80 14.82
CA GLU A 55 -35.97 -47.95 15.11
C GLU A 55 -35.52 -49.01 14.07
N ASN A 56 -34.19 -49.21 14.09
CA ASN A 56 -33.51 -50.51 14.29
C ASN A 56 -33.52 -51.60 13.20
N SER A 57 -32.31 -51.77 12.66
CA SER A 57 -31.40 -52.90 12.99
C SER A 57 -31.20 -54.03 11.97
N THR A 58 -29.93 -54.46 11.93
CA THR A 58 -29.42 -55.83 11.75
C THR A 58 -30.18 -56.79 10.81
N SER A 59 -29.52 -57.45 9.85
CA SER A 59 -28.43 -58.39 10.15
C SER A 59 -27.80 -58.99 8.89
N LYS A 60 -26.74 -59.80 9.10
CA LYS A 60 -25.99 -60.58 8.11
C LYS A 60 -26.90 -61.49 7.26
N GLY A 61 -26.53 -61.69 5.98
CA GLY A 61 -27.11 -62.73 5.12
C GLY A 61 -26.22 -63.04 3.92
N THR A 62 -25.53 -64.17 3.97
CA THR A 62 -24.62 -64.70 2.94
C THR A 62 -25.36 -65.40 1.77
N VAL A 63 -24.59 -65.71 0.71
CA VAL A 63 -24.73 -66.85 -0.23
C VAL A 63 -25.15 -66.54 -1.70
N SER A 64 -24.22 -66.91 -2.60
CA SER A 64 -24.36 -67.33 -4.01
C SER A 64 -24.78 -66.38 -5.14
N GLU A 65 -23.99 -66.45 -6.22
CA GLU A 65 -24.37 -66.17 -7.61
C GLU A 65 -25.55 -67.07 -8.07
N PRO A 66 -26.22 -66.72 -9.18
CA PRO A 66 -25.85 -67.42 -10.42
C PRO A 66 -25.97 -66.59 -11.73
N SER A 67 -25.25 -67.05 -12.77
CA SER A 67 -25.66 -67.27 -14.18
C SER A 67 -26.79 -66.42 -14.82
N ALA A 68 -26.76 -66.04 -16.10
CA ALA A 68 -25.81 -66.21 -17.22
C ALA A 68 -26.32 -65.39 -18.44
N VAL A 69 -26.02 -65.83 -19.67
CA VAL A 69 -26.61 -65.47 -21.00
C VAL A 69 -25.85 -64.33 -21.73
N ILE A 70 -24.90 -64.61 -22.66
CA ILE A 70 -25.07 -65.03 -24.10
C ILE A 70 -25.31 -63.79 -25.00
N GLN A 71 -24.75 -63.58 -26.22
CA GLN A 71 -24.16 -64.45 -27.27
C GLN A 71 -23.20 -63.66 -28.20
N GLN A 72 -22.52 -64.38 -29.12
CA GLN A 72 -21.89 -64.01 -30.42
C GLN A 72 -20.39 -64.35 -30.51
N GLU A 73 -19.86 -64.96 -31.57
CA GLU A 73 -20.47 -65.75 -32.66
C GLU A 73 -19.40 -66.72 -33.25
N VAL A 74 -19.83 -67.82 -33.86
CA VAL A 74 -19.01 -68.91 -34.45
C VAL A 74 -18.99 -68.65 -35.99
N PRO A 75 -17.96 -68.98 -36.84
CA PRO A 75 -17.33 -70.31 -36.95
C PRO A 75 -15.84 -70.31 -37.43
N SER A 76 -15.12 -71.40 -37.78
CA SER A 76 -15.53 -72.71 -38.32
C SER A 76 -14.42 -73.79 -38.29
N THR A 77 -14.69 -74.96 -37.69
CA THR A 77 -14.22 -76.34 -38.08
C THR A 77 -12.70 -76.68 -38.15
N ARG A 78 -12.20 -77.91 -37.95
CA ARG A 78 -12.73 -79.32 -37.93
C ARG A 78 -12.10 -80.09 -36.76
N LYS A 79 -12.84 -80.88 -35.96
CA LYS A 79 -13.00 -82.37 -36.00
C LYS A 79 -11.66 -83.15 -36.14
N SER A 80 -11.35 -84.20 -35.37
CA SER A 80 -12.17 -85.19 -34.60
C SER A 80 -11.38 -85.72 -33.39
N ASN A 81 -11.94 -85.92 -32.18
CA ASN A 81 -12.89 -86.97 -31.72
C ASN A 81 -12.44 -88.43 -31.93
N GLY A 82 -12.45 -89.20 -30.83
CA GLY A 82 -12.10 -90.62 -30.78
C GLY A 82 -12.19 -91.23 -29.37
N ASP A 83 -13.33 -91.08 -28.69
CA ASP A 83 -13.66 -91.91 -27.52
C ASP A 83 -13.83 -93.38 -27.93
N LEU A 84 -13.49 -94.33 -27.04
CA LEU A 84 -14.03 -95.70 -27.07
C LEU A 84 -13.78 -96.44 -25.74
N GLU A 85 -14.65 -96.22 -24.75
CA GLU A 85 -15.10 -97.35 -23.92
C GLU A 85 -16.39 -97.92 -24.54
N GLN A 86 -16.48 -99.24 -24.69
CA GLN A 86 -17.47 -100.08 -23.99
C GLN A 86 -17.70 -101.46 -24.65
N SER A 87 -17.98 -102.43 -23.76
CA SER A 87 -18.87 -103.58 -23.94
C SER A 87 -18.32 -104.94 -24.44
N LYS A 88 -18.45 -105.91 -23.52
CA LYS A 88 -19.16 -107.20 -23.62
C LYS A 88 -18.97 -108.10 -24.86
N ASN A 89 -18.70 -109.37 -24.53
CA ASN A 89 -19.22 -110.61 -25.15
C ASN A 89 -19.82 -110.50 -26.56
N LYS A 90 -19.15 -111.13 -27.53
CA LYS A 90 -19.77 -111.95 -28.60
C LYS A 90 -18.69 -112.80 -29.27
N GLU A 91 -18.83 -114.12 -29.16
CA GLU A 91 -19.24 -115.01 -30.26
C GLU A 91 -18.05 -115.59 -31.04
N LEU A 92 -17.93 -116.91 -30.89
CA LEU A 92 -17.08 -117.85 -31.62
C LEU A 92 -16.89 -117.45 -33.09
N SER A 93 -15.64 -117.47 -33.56
CA SER A 93 -15.36 -117.49 -35.00
C SER A 93 -15.89 -118.81 -35.58
N SER A 94 -17.07 -118.77 -36.16
CA SER A 94 -17.81 -119.93 -36.65
C SER A 94 -17.14 -120.64 -37.83
N THR A 95 -16.09 -120.06 -38.41
CA THR A 95 -15.27 -120.69 -39.47
C THR A 95 -14.19 -121.62 -38.93
N GLU A 96 -13.62 -121.36 -37.74
CA GLU A 96 -12.54 -122.16 -37.16
C GLU A 96 -13.05 -123.53 -36.69
N SER A 97 -14.21 -123.55 -36.02
CA SER A 97 -14.85 -124.79 -35.54
C SER A 97 -15.34 -125.68 -36.70
N LEU A 98 -15.91 -125.08 -37.77
CA LEU A 98 -16.28 -125.83 -38.97
C LEU A 98 -15.05 -126.41 -39.70
N ARG A 99 -13.92 -125.68 -39.72
CA ARG A 99 -12.66 -126.18 -40.28
C ARG A 99 -12.10 -127.37 -39.51
N GLN A 100 -12.16 -127.34 -38.17
CA GLN A 100 -11.78 -128.49 -37.33
C GLN A 100 -12.71 -129.70 -37.53
N ILE A 101 -14.02 -129.50 -37.63
CA ILE A 101 -14.99 -130.60 -37.85
C ILE A 101 -14.81 -131.23 -39.23
N SER A 102 -14.62 -130.44 -40.30
CA SER A 102 -14.30 -131.00 -41.63
C SER A 102 -12.97 -131.75 -41.68
N LEU A 103 -11.95 -131.31 -40.91
CA LEU A 103 -10.68 -132.05 -40.80
C LEU A 103 -10.84 -133.38 -40.06
N HIS A 104 -11.68 -133.44 -39.02
CA HIS A 104 -11.99 -134.70 -38.32
C HIS A 104 -12.84 -135.66 -39.17
N LEU A 105 -13.82 -135.16 -39.92
CA LEU A 105 -14.63 -135.98 -40.83
C LEU A 105 -13.81 -136.55 -42.00
N ASN A 106 -12.92 -135.76 -42.61
CA ASN A 106 -12.02 -136.29 -43.64
C ASN A 106 -11.02 -137.31 -43.07
N GLY A 107 -10.51 -137.11 -41.85
CA GLY A 107 -9.67 -138.10 -41.17
C GLY A 107 -10.37 -139.44 -40.99
N LEU A 108 -11.59 -139.43 -40.44
CA LEU A 108 -12.39 -140.64 -40.21
C LEU A 108 -12.81 -141.34 -41.51
N MET A 109 -13.15 -140.62 -42.58
CA MET A 109 -13.44 -141.27 -43.87
C MET A 109 -12.19 -141.92 -44.48
N SER A 110 -11.02 -141.28 -44.38
CA SER A 110 -9.76 -141.89 -44.87
C SER A 110 -9.32 -143.13 -44.10
N GLU A 111 -9.66 -143.25 -42.80
CA GLU A 111 -9.44 -144.47 -42.02
C GLU A 111 -10.46 -145.59 -42.33
N THR A 112 -11.63 -145.25 -42.87
CA THR A 112 -12.69 -146.24 -43.16
C THR A 112 -12.47 -146.97 -44.48
N ASP A 113 -12.02 -146.26 -45.54
CA ASP A 113 -11.75 -146.87 -46.85
C ASP A 113 -10.52 -147.81 -46.84
N ALA A 114 -9.59 -147.64 -45.89
CA ALA A 114 -8.41 -148.49 -45.74
C ALA A 114 -8.71 -149.91 -45.21
N PHE A 115 -9.89 -150.14 -44.61
CA PHE A 115 -10.23 -151.42 -43.95
C PHE A 115 -11.08 -152.39 -44.80
N MET A 116 -11.55 -151.96 -45.98
CA MET A 116 -12.59 -152.67 -46.74
C MET A 116 -12.14 -153.45 -47.99
N ASN A 117 -10.84 -153.49 -48.30
CA ASN A 117 -10.32 -154.29 -49.42
C ASN A 117 -9.03 -155.06 -49.02
N GLY A 118 -9.21 -156.28 -48.51
CA GLY A 118 -8.10 -157.13 -48.07
C GLY A 118 -7.53 -158.03 -49.17
N SER A 119 -6.21 -157.96 -49.37
CA SER A 119 -5.28 -159.00 -49.89
C SER A 119 -3.89 -158.37 -49.90
N ILE A 120 -3.11 -158.47 -48.83
CA ILE A 120 -2.08 -159.50 -48.62
C ILE A 120 -1.13 -159.65 -49.82
N GLU A 121 -0.04 -158.90 -49.78
CA GLU A 121 1.35 -159.24 -50.17
C GLU A 121 2.17 -157.95 -49.93
N GLN A 122 3.29 -157.84 -49.22
CA GLN A 122 4.17 -158.68 -48.40
C GLN A 122 5.19 -157.68 -47.78
N ASP A 123 5.44 -157.77 -46.47
CA ASP A 123 6.53 -157.26 -45.60
C ASP A 123 7.47 -156.04 -45.93
N GLU A 124 7.55 -155.49 -47.14
CA GLU A 124 8.43 -154.33 -47.45
C GLU A 124 7.73 -152.96 -47.28
N GLN A 125 6.39 -152.92 -47.37
CA GLN A 125 5.62 -151.67 -47.22
C GLN A 125 5.53 -151.18 -45.77
N ALA A 126 5.41 -152.08 -44.79
CA ALA A 126 5.32 -151.70 -43.38
C ALA A 126 6.64 -151.06 -42.85
N GLU A 127 7.79 -151.52 -43.34
CA GLU A 127 9.07 -150.92 -42.96
C GLU A 127 9.29 -149.55 -43.63
N PHE A 128 8.80 -149.38 -44.87
CA PHE A 128 8.80 -148.09 -45.57
C PHE A 128 7.82 -147.09 -44.94
N GLU A 129 6.62 -147.52 -44.55
CA GLU A 129 5.67 -146.69 -43.80
C GLU A 129 6.20 -146.35 -42.40
N SER A 130 6.82 -147.28 -41.68
CA SER A 130 7.45 -146.98 -40.38
C SER A 130 8.57 -145.96 -40.53
N LYS A 131 9.45 -146.09 -41.53
CA LYS A 131 10.52 -145.12 -41.82
C LYS A 131 9.97 -143.78 -42.31
N SER A 132 8.85 -143.78 -43.03
CA SER A 132 8.15 -142.58 -43.49
C SER A 132 7.45 -141.84 -42.33
N LEU A 133 6.80 -142.58 -41.43
CA LEU A 133 6.21 -142.07 -40.19
C LEU A 133 7.26 -141.57 -39.21
N GLU A 134 8.39 -142.28 -39.08
CA GLU A 134 9.53 -141.83 -38.27
C GLU A 134 10.11 -140.53 -38.83
N LYS A 135 10.34 -140.46 -40.16
CA LYS A 135 10.77 -139.23 -40.82
C LYS A 135 9.76 -138.10 -40.65
N ARG A 136 8.46 -138.36 -40.81
CA ARG A 136 7.37 -137.40 -40.57
C ARG A 136 7.31 -136.94 -39.12
N ASN A 137 7.57 -137.82 -38.16
CA ASN A 137 7.66 -137.47 -36.73
C ASN A 137 8.91 -136.65 -36.42
N GLN A 138 10.05 -136.93 -37.06
CA GLN A 138 11.25 -136.09 -36.99
C GLN A 138 11.00 -134.70 -37.61
N GLU A 139 10.36 -134.63 -38.79
CA GLU A 139 9.96 -133.38 -39.45
C GLU A 139 8.94 -132.59 -38.61
N LEU A 140 7.96 -133.25 -37.99
CA LEU A 140 7.02 -132.63 -37.04
C LEU A 140 7.72 -132.15 -35.77
N ALA A 141 8.65 -132.93 -35.19
CA ALA A 141 9.42 -132.52 -34.02
C ALA A 141 10.36 -131.34 -34.33
N GLN A 142 10.94 -131.29 -35.53
CA GLN A 142 11.69 -130.12 -36.01
C GLN A 142 10.77 -128.91 -36.20
N LEU A 143 9.59 -129.08 -36.79
CA LEU A 143 8.63 -127.99 -37.00
C LEU A 143 8.07 -127.47 -35.67
N VAL A 144 7.81 -128.33 -34.69
CA VAL A 144 7.45 -127.96 -33.31
C VAL A 144 8.59 -127.21 -32.63
N ASN A 145 9.84 -127.68 -32.73
CA ASN A 145 11.00 -126.95 -32.20
C ASN A 145 11.17 -125.58 -32.87
N ASN A 146 10.99 -125.48 -34.18
CA ASN A 146 11.08 -124.21 -34.92
C ASN A 146 9.95 -123.24 -34.51
N LEU A 147 8.72 -123.73 -34.34
CA LEU A 147 7.61 -122.94 -33.81
C LEU A 147 7.83 -122.53 -32.35
N GLN A 148 8.40 -123.40 -31.53
CA GLN A 148 8.74 -123.09 -30.13
C GLN A 148 9.83 -122.01 -30.07
N GLN A 149 10.93 -122.16 -30.82
CA GLN A 149 11.96 -121.12 -30.93
C GLN A 149 11.41 -119.81 -31.49
N SER A 150 10.49 -119.85 -32.46
CA SER A 150 9.81 -118.66 -32.97
C SER A 150 8.91 -118.01 -31.92
N ASN A 151 8.22 -118.79 -31.10
CA ASN A 151 7.41 -118.28 -29.99
C ASN A 151 8.29 -117.68 -28.88
N ASP A 152 9.39 -118.33 -28.51
CA ASP A 152 10.34 -117.81 -27.52
C ASP A 152 10.97 -116.48 -28.00
N GLN A 153 11.30 -116.38 -29.29
CA GLN A 153 11.77 -115.14 -29.91
C GLN A 153 10.70 -114.03 -29.90
N LEU A 154 9.44 -114.37 -30.22
CA LEU A 154 8.33 -113.43 -30.16
C LEU A 154 8.01 -113.01 -28.71
N GLU A 155 8.11 -113.91 -27.74
CA GLU A 155 7.91 -113.60 -26.32
C GLU A 155 9.02 -112.69 -25.79
N PHE A 156 10.29 -112.94 -26.16
CA PHE A 156 11.40 -112.03 -25.86
C PHE A 156 11.20 -110.65 -26.49
N GLN A 157 10.77 -110.58 -27.75
CA GLN A 157 10.44 -109.31 -28.41
C GLN A 157 9.27 -108.59 -27.73
N LEU A 158 8.22 -109.30 -27.32
CA LEU A 158 7.11 -108.75 -26.54
C LEU A 158 7.58 -108.25 -25.16
N GLN A 159 8.48 -108.96 -24.50
CA GLN A 159 9.04 -108.56 -23.21
C GLN A 159 9.90 -107.29 -23.34
N ASP A 160 10.75 -107.20 -24.37
CA ASP A 160 11.56 -106.01 -24.67
C ASP A 160 10.67 -104.82 -25.08
N LEU A 161 9.64 -105.02 -25.92
CA LEU A 161 8.66 -103.98 -26.25
C LEU A 161 7.85 -103.52 -25.04
N ARG A 162 7.48 -104.42 -24.11
CA ARG A 162 6.84 -104.07 -22.83
C ARG A 162 7.80 -103.26 -21.95
N ALA A 163 9.07 -103.65 -21.86
CA ALA A 163 10.09 -102.93 -21.09
C ALA A 163 10.37 -101.54 -21.68
N LYS A 164 10.44 -101.42 -23.01
CA LYS A 164 10.57 -100.15 -23.74
C LYS A 164 9.36 -99.25 -23.49
N ASN A 165 8.14 -99.75 -23.62
CA ASN A 165 6.92 -98.98 -23.30
C ASN A 165 6.91 -98.51 -21.84
N LYS A 166 7.29 -99.37 -20.88
CA LYS A 166 7.38 -98.98 -19.47
C LYS A 166 8.39 -97.86 -19.23
N ARG A 167 9.57 -97.91 -19.87
CA ARG A 167 10.57 -96.83 -19.81
C ARG A 167 10.07 -95.53 -20.46
N LEU A 168 9.40 -95.62 -21.61
CA LEU A 168 8.83 -94.45 -22.29
C LEU A 168 7.74 -93.78 -21.45
N LEU A 169 6.84 -94.56 -20.83
CA LEU A 169 5.83 -94.04 -19.90
C LEU A 169 6.47 -93.38 -18.67
N GLN A 170 7.50 -93.99 -18.08
CA GLN A 170 8.23 -93.39 -16.96
C GLN A 170 8.92 -92.08 -17.35
N ASN A 171 9.58 -92.03 -18.52
CA ASN A 171 10.19 -90.82 -19.04
C ASN A 171 9.16 -89.72 -19.31
N PHE A 172 8.02 -90.06 -19.92
CA PHE A 172 6.92 -89.12 -20.16
C PHE A 172 6.30 -88.59 -18.86
N GLU A 173 6.13 -89.44 -17.84
CA GLU A 173 5.67 -89.00 -16.51
C GLU A 173 6.68 -88.08 -15.82
N LEU A 174 7.98 -88.34 -15.96
CA LEU A 174 9.05 -87.48 -15.44
C LEU A 174 9.06 -86.13 -16.17
N GLU A 175 9.08 -86.12 -17.50
CA GLU A 175 9.04 -84.91 -18.31
C GLU A 175 7.78 -84.07 -18.03
N LYS A 176 6.61 -84.71 -17.90
CA LYS A 176 5.36 -84.05 -17.49
C LYS A 176 5.48 -83.42 -16.10
N LYS A 177 6.10 -84.10 -15.13
CA LYS A 177 6.34 -83.54 -13.78
C LYS A 177 7.31 -82.36 -13.84
N GLU A 178 8.41 -82.48 -14.58
CA GLU A 178 9.37 -81.39 -14.76
C GLU A 178 8.74 -80.17 -15.44
N LEU A 179 7.91 -80.35 -16.47
CA LEU A 179 7.21 -79.26 -17.14
C LEU A 179 6.20 -78.57 -16.21
N LEU A 180 5.45 -79.34 -15.41
CA LEU A 180 4.56 -78.78 -14.39
C LEU A 180 5.33 -78.03 -13.29
N GLU A 181 6.49 -78.54 -12.87
CA GLU A 181 7.34 -77.89 -11.87
C GLU A 181 8.00 -76.61 -12.41
N LYS A 182 8.45 -76.61 -13.68
CA LYS A 182 8.95 -75.41 -14.39
C LYS A 182 7.84 -74.35 -14.49
N ALA A 183 6.66 -74.73 -14.98
CA ALA A 183 5.50 -73.83 -15.07
C ALA A 183 5.06 -73.30 -13.69
N HIS A 184 5.14 -74.11 -12.63
CA HIS A 184 4.84 -73.64 -11.28
C HIS A 184 5.89 -72.64 -10.76
N LYS A 185 7.18 -72.89 -10.99
CA LYS A 185 8.28 -71.96 -10.64
C LYS A 185 8.13 -70.61 -11.38
N GLU A 186 7.79 -70.63 -12.66
CA GLU A 186 7.48 -69.43 -13.44
C GLU A 186 6.23 -68.71 -12.92
N GLN A 187 5.17 -69.46 -12.54
CA GLN A 187 3.98 -68.86 -11.94
C GLN A 187 4.28 -68.19 -10.58
N VAL A 188 5.18 -68.77 -9.77
CA VAL A 188 5.61 -68.18 -8.49
C VAL A 188 6.44 -66.93 -8.74
N SER A 189 7.44 -66.97 -9.62
CA SER A 189 8.27 -65.78 -9.90
C SER A 189 7.47 -64.62 -10.50
N LEU A 190 6.47 -64.89 -11.35
CA LEU A 190 5.54 -63.88 -11.85
C LEU A 190 4.62 -63.30 -10.75
N LYS A 191 4.20 -64.12 -9.78
CA LYS A 191 3.44 -63.64 -8.60
C LYS A 191 4.29 -62.75 -7.70
N ASP A 192 5.56 -63.13 -7.47
CA ASP A 192 6.49 -62.34 -6.67
C ASP A 192 6.79 -60.99 -7.34
N GLN A 193 7.03 -60.98 -8.66
CA GLN A 193 7.18 -59.75 -9.45
C GLN A 193 5.92 -58.87 -9.38
N LEU A 194 4.73 -59.45 -9.53
CA LEU A 194 3.46 -58.72 -9.40
C LEU A 194 3.29 -58.14 -7.99
N GLN A 195 3.66 -58.87 -6.94
CA GLN A 195 3.60 -58.39 -5.56
C GLN A 195 4.55 -57.21 -5.33
N VAL A 196 5.79 -57.28 -5.85
CA VAL A 196 6.74 -56.15 -5.81
C VAL A 196 6.15 -54.95 -6.55
N HIS A 197 5.60 -55.12 -7.76
CA HIS A 197 4.98 -54.02 -8.50
C HIS A 197 3.78 -53.40 -7.77
N ILE A 198 2.93 -54.20 -7.11
CA ILE A 198 1.82 -53.69 -6.27
C ILE A 198 2.37 -52.85 -5.12
N GLN A 199 3.45 -53.30 -4.45
CA GLN A 199 4.10 -52.53 -3.38
C GLN A 199 4.71 -51.22 -3.92
N THR A 200 5.42 -51.25 -5.05
CA THR A 200 5.99 -50.05 -5.70
C THR A 200 4.89 -49.05 -6.08
N ILE A 201 3.78 -49.51 -6.65
CA ILE A 201 2.62 -48.65 -6.98
C ILE A 201 2.01 -48.08 -5.70
N GLY A 202 1.90 -48.86 -4.62
CA GLY A 202 1.43 -48.40 -3.32
C GLY A 202 2.29 -47.26 -2.74
N ILE A 203 3.61 -47.40 -2.78
CA ILE A 203 4.58 -46.37 -2.35
C ILE A 203 4.42 -45.11 -3.21
N LEU A 204 4.45 -45.24 -4.54
CA LEU A 204 4.31 -44.11 -5.47
C LEU A 204 2.96 -43.39 -5.33
N VAL A 205 1.88 -44.10 -5.01
CA VAL A 205 0.58 -43.48 -4.73
C VAL A 205 0.61 -42.73 -3.39
N ALA A 206 1.22 -43.31 -2.35
CA ALA A 206 1.38 -42.64 -1.06
C ALA A 206 2.22 -41.35 -1.19
N GLU A 207 3.41 -41.44 -1.78
CA GLU A 207 4.30 -40.30 -2.07
C GLU A 207 3.57 -39.23 -2.91
N LYS A 208 2.83 -39.64 -3.95
CA LYS A 208 2.04 -38.71 -4.75
C LYS A 208 0.97 -38.00 -3.92
N THR A 209 0.27 -38.70 -3.04
CA THR A 209 -0.75 -38.07 -2.17
C THR A 209 -0.13 -37.13 -1.13
N GLU A 210 1.04 -37.49 -0.58
CA GLU A 210 1.78 -36.66 0.37
C GLU A 210 2.32 -35.38 -0.31
N LEU A 211 2.98 -35.52 -1.46
CA LEU A 211 3.46 -34.39 -2.27
C LEU A 211 2.30 -33.50 -2.74
N GLN A 212 1.16 -34.07 -3.12
CA GLN A 212 -0.03 -33.31 -3.51
C GLN A 212 -0.63 -32.55 -2.33
N SER A 213 -0.63 -33.14 -1.13
CA SER A 213 -1.06 -32.48 0.11
C SER A 213 -0.11 -31.33 0.49
N SER A 214 1.19 -31.59 0.50
CA SER A 214 2.24 -30.60 0.78
C SER A 214 2.23 -29.43 -0.21
N LEU A 215 2.07 -29.71 -1.51
CA LEU A 215 1.90 -28.70 -2.54
C LEU A 215 0.64 -27.85 -2.32
N SER A 216 -0.49 -28.47 -1.97
CA SER A 216 -1.74 -27.76 -1.68
C SER A 216 -1.60 -26.84 -0.47
N LEU A 217 -0.97 -27.32 0.61
CA LEU A 217 -0.69 -26.54 1.82
C LEU A 217 0.24 -25.35 1.51
N SER A 218 1.35 -25.60 0.80
CA SER A 218 2.28 -24.56 0.37
C SER A 218 1.62 -23.49 -0.50
N GLN A 219 0.78 -23.90 -1.47
CA GLN A 219 -0.02 -22.96 -2.28
C GLN A 219 -1.02 -22.15 -1.46
N GLN A 220 -1.65 -22.73 -0.43
CA GLN A 220 -2.56 -22.02 0.46
C GLN A 220 -1.81 -20.99 1.31
N THR A 221 -0.68 -21.38 1.91
CA THR A 221 0.18 -20.48 2.69
C THR A 221 0.72 -19.34 1.82
N ALA A 222 1.15 -19.62 0.58
CA ALA A 222 1.60 -18.59 -0.35
C ALA A 222 0.48 -17.58 -0.70
N LYS A 223 -0.77 -18.05 -0.91
CA LYS A 223 -1.94 -17.19 -1.14
C LYS A 223 -2.27 -16.33 0.08
N GLN A 224 -2.20 -16.89 1.28
CA GLN A 224 -2.40 -16.13 2.52
C GLN A 224 -1.33 -15.03 2.67
N LYS A 225 -0.05 -15.38 2.48
CA LYS A 225 1.06 -14.41 2.55
C LYS A 225 0.97 -13.32 1.48
N ALA A 226 0.49 -13.64 0.28
CA ALA A 226 0.19 -12.62 -0.73
C ALA A 226 -0.89 -11.63 -0.27
N GLY A 227 -1.98 -12.12 0.35
CA GLY A 227 -3.01 -11.26 0.94
C GLY A 227 -2.52 -10.39 2.09
N GLU A 228 -1.69 -10.94 2.99
CA GLU A 228 -1.03 -10.18 4.05
C GLU A 228 -0.13 -9.06 3.49
N VAL A 229 0.62 -9.33 2.42
CA VAL A 229 1.45 -8.33 1.72
C VAL A 229 0.61 -7.24 1.06
N GLU A 230 -0.51 -7.59 0.42
CA GLU A 230 -1.45 -6.60 -0.14
C GLU A 230 -2.05 -5.69 0.95
N GLU A 231 -2.42 -6.26 2.10
CA GLU A 231 -2.93 -5.49 3.24
C GLU A 231 -1.87 -4.54 3.81
N LEU A 232 -0.65 -5.04 4.05
CA LEU A 232 0.48 -4.22 4.52
C LEU A 232 0.83 -3.12 3.51
N GLN A 233 0.77 -3.40 2.20
CA GLN A 233 0.96 -2.39 1.16
C GLN A 233 -0.17 -1.34 1.19
N GLY A 234 -1.41 -1.75 1.46
CA GLY A 234 -2.54 -0.84 1.68
C GLY A 234 -2.33 0.08 2.89
N ARG A 235 -1.96 -0.49 4.05
CA ARG A 235 -1.61 0.26 5.27
C ARG A 235 -0.46 1.25 5.02
N LEU A 236 0.59 0.82 4.30
CA LEU A 236 1.73 1.68 3.94
C LEU A 236 1.31 2.85 3.02
N ARG A 237 0.46 2.61 2.01
CA ARG A 237 -0.08 3.67 1.14
C ARG A 237 -0.89 4.69 1.95
N ALA A 238 -1.76 4.23 2.84
CA ALA A 238 -2.53 5.10 3.71
C ALA A 238 -1.65 5.91 4.68
N SER A 239 -0.56 5.32 5.19
CA SER A 239 0.42 6.04 6.02
C SER A 239 1.20 7.10 5.24
N ARG A 240 1.62 6.80 4.00
CA ARG A 240 2.29 7.75 3.12
C ARG A 240 1.39 8.91 2.71
N GLN A 241 0.10 8.63 2.46
CA GLN A 241 -0.88 9.69 2.17
C GLN A 241 -1.01 10.64 3.36
N ARG A 242 -1.25 10.10 4.58
CA ARG A 242 -1.32 10.92 5.81
C ARG A 242 -0.06 11.74 6.06
N ALA A 243 1.13 11.18 5.81
CA ALA A 243 2.38 11.93 5.91
C ALA A 243 2.40 13.11 4.93
N SER A 244 2.04 12.89 3.67
CA SER A 244 1.97 13.97 2.66
C SER A 244 0.88 15.00 2.93
N ASP A 245 -0.23 14.61 3.57
CA ASP A 245 -1.27 15.53 4.01
C ASP A 245 -0.75 16.41 5.17
N LEU A 246 -0.11 15.81 6.18
CA LEU A 246 0.54 16.54 7.28
C LEU A 246 1.68 17.46 6.81
N GLU A 247 2.45 17.07 5.79
CA GLU A 247 3.46 17.93 5.17
C GLU A 247 2.82 19.18 4.54
N ARG A 248 1.67 19.04 3.86
CA ARG A 248 0.94 20.19 3.30
C ARG A 248 0.36 21.09 4.39
N ASP A 249 -0.18 20.50 5.46
CA ASP A 249 -0.69 21.26 6.61
C ASP A 249 0.43 22.01 7.34
N LEU A 250 1.61 21.40 7.50
CA LEU A 250 2.81 22.06 8.06
C LEU A 250 3.29 23.23 7.18
N ILE A 251 3.29 23.07 5.85
CA ILE A 251 3.63 24.16 4.93
C ILE A 251 2.59 25.29 5.02
N ALA A 252 1.30 24.96 5.06
CA ALA A 252 0.22 25.94 5.20
C ALA A 252 0.31 26.71 6.52
N LEU A 253 0.54 26.01 7.64
CA LEU A 253 0.72 26.61 8.97
C LEU A 253 1.98 27.48 9.02
N THR A 254 3.09 27.03 8.41
CA THR A 254 4.33 27.81 8.32
C THR A 254 4.12 29.10 7.53
N ASN A 255 3.43 29.04 6.39
CA ASN A 255 3.09 30.23 5.59
C ASN A 255 2.17 31.19 6.36
N SER A 256 1.17 30.66 7.09
CA SER A 256 0.31 31.46 7.96
C SER A 256 1.09 32.12 9.09
N ASN A 257 2.03 31.42 9.72
CA ASN A 257 2.86 31.97 10.79
C ASN A 257 3.81 33.06 10.27
N GLN A 258 4.44 32.86 9.10
CA GLN A 258 5.23 33.90 8.45
C GLN A 258 4.39 35.15 8.10
N GLN A 259 3.12 34.98 7.72
CA GLN A 259 2.23 36.11 7.47
C GLN A 259 1.85 36.84 8.76
N LEU A 260 1.56 36.11 9.85
CA LEU A 260 1.32 36.70 11.17
C LEU A 260 2.56 37.44 11.70
N GLU A 261 3.77 36.90 11.49
CA GLU A 261 5.01 37.60 11.81
C GLU A 261 5.17 38.92 11.04
N LYS A 262 4.83 38.96 9.74
CA LYS A 262 4.86 40.20 8.95
C LYS A 262 3.90 41.24 9.51
N VAL A 263 2.65 40.85 9.76
CA VAL A 263 1.62 41.73 10.36
C VAL A 263 2.05 42.21 11.75
N ASN A 264 2.67 41.36 12.57
CA ASN A 264 3.20 41.76 13.87
C ASN A 264 4.39 42.74 13.74
N LYS A 265 5.30 42.53 12.79
CA LYS A 265 6.40 43.46 12.46
C LYS A 265 5.88 44.80 11.94
N GLU A 266 4.75 44.83 11.24
CA GLU A 266 4.07 46.06 10.80
C GLU A 266 3.39 46.78 11.97
N ALA A 267 2.63 46.06 12.80
CA ALA A 267 2.01 46.60 14.01
C ALA A 267 3.03 47.19 14.99
N LEU A 268 4.21 46.57 15.16
CA LEU A 268 5.30 47.12 15.96
C LEU A 268 5.83 48.46 15.41
N LYS A 269 6.00 48.57 14.09
CA LYS A 269 6.41 49.85 13.44
C LYS A 269 5.36 50.94 13.61
N ASP A 270 4.07 50.59 13.55
CA ASP A 270 2.99 51.56 13.78
C ASP A 270 2.90 51.97 15.26
N ILE A 271 3.16 51.06 16.20
CA ILE A 271 3.33 51.40 17.63
C ILE A 271 4.51 52.37 17.84
N GLU A 272 5.65 52.14 17.19
CA GLU A 272 6.80 53.05 17.24
C GLU A 272 6.49 54.43 16.62
N ARG A 273 5.78 54.46 15.49
CA ARG A 273 5.32 55.72 14.86
C ARG A 273 4.39 56.49 15.79
N LEU A 274 3.38 55.83 16.35
CA LEU A 274 2.43 56.44 17.29
C LEU A 274 3.12 56.94 18.56
N LYS A 275 4.10 56.22 19.11
CA LYS A 275 4.93 56.71 20.23
C LYS A 275 5.70 57.98 19.85
N MET A 276 6.28 58.04 18.65
CA MET A 276 6.99 59.22 18.15
C MET A 276 6.04 60.42 17.99
N ASP A 277 4.82 60.20 17.50
CA ASP A 277 3.83 61.26 17.30
C ASP A 277 3.21 61.75 18.62
N ILE A 278 2.97 60.85 19.59
CA ILE A 278 2.62 61.21 20.97
C ILE A 278 3.72 62.07 21.60
N TYR A 279 5.00 61.72 21.41
CA TYR A 279 6.13 62.52 21.92
C TYR A 279 6.16 63.93 21.30
N LYS A 280 5.99 64.06 19.98
CA LYS A 280 5.88 65.36 19.29
C LYS A 280 4.71 66.19 19.82
N ALA A 281 3.53 65.58 19.97
CA ALA A 281 2.33 66.24 20.47
C ALA A 281 2.49 66.68 21.94
N SER A 282 3.12 65.85 22.78
CA SER A 282 3.44 66.20 24.17
C SER A 282 4.37 67.43 24.23
N LYS A 283 5.44 67.44 23.42
CA LYS A 283 6.36 68.57 23.35
C LYS A 283 5.66 69.85 22.88
N SER A 284 4.86 69.77 21.81
CA SER A 284 4.06 70.90 21.35
C SER A 284 3.07 71.40 22.41
N SER A 285 2.49 70.51 23.22
CA SER A 285 1.63 70.88 24.35
C SER A 285 2.41 71.60 25.46
N GLU A 286 3.65 71.21 25.73
CA GLU A 286 4.54 71.90 26.67
C GLU A 286 4.93 73.29 26.16
N ASP A 287 5.36 73.40 24.89
CA ASP A 287 5.69 74.68 24.25
C ASP A 287 4.50 75.66 24.30
N LEU A 288 3.27 75.17 24.02
CA LEU A 288 2.04 75.96 24.11
C LEU A 288 1.64 76.33 25.55
N LYS A 289 1.94 75.48 26.54
CA LYS A 289 1.73 75.81 27.96
C LYS A 289 2.68 76.93 28.41
N LEU A 290 3.94 76.89 27.99
CA LEU A 290 4.92 77.95 28.26
C LEU A 290 4.49 79.28 27.62
N ALA A 291 4.08 79.26 26.35
CA ALA A 291 3.57 80.46 25.66
C ALA A 291 2.32 81.05 26.35
N ASN A 292 1.39 80.21 26.81
CA ASN A 292 0.22 80.66 27.60
C ASN A 292 0.62 81.24 28.96
N ALA A 293 1.61 80.67 29.64
CA ALA A 293 2.11 81.20 30.91
C ALA A 293 2.73 82.60 30.71
N GLU A 294 3.56 82.78 29.66
CA GLU A 294 4.10 84.10 29.31
C GLU A 294 3.02 85.13 28.98
N LEU A 295 2.01 84.75 28.21
CA LEU A 295 0.89 85.65 27.88
C LEU A 295 0.09 86.03 29.12
N THR A 296 -0.12 85.08 30.04
CA THR A 296 -0.78 85.33 31.33
C THR A 296 0.04 86.28 32.19
N GLU A 297 1.37 86.12 32.25
CA GLU A 297 2.25 87.05 32.97
C GLU A 297 2.25 88.46 32.35
N LYS A 298 2.28 88.56 31.01
CA LYS A 298 2.17 89.83 30.27
C LYS A 298 0.82 90.51 30.54
N LEU A 299 -0.27 89.75 30.58
CA LEU A 299 -1.60 90.26 30.92
C LEU A 299 -1.66 90.77 32.37
N ASN A 300 -1.15 90.00 33.34
CA ASN A 300 -1.10 90.41 34.74
C ASN A 300 -0.27 91.69 34.95
N LYS A 301 0.86 91.84 34.23
CA LYS A 301 1.64 93.09 34.22
C LYS A 301 0.86 94.27 33.66
N LYS A 302 0.02 94.05 32.64
CA LYS A 302 -0.86 95.10 32.09
C LYS A 302 -2.01 95.46 33.02
N ILE A 303 -2.62 94.48 33.70
CA ILE A 303 -3.64 94.72 34.73
C ILE A 303 -3.05 95.55 35.87
N ALA A 304 -1.90 95.14 36.44
CA ALA A 304 -1.23 95.90 37.49
C ALA A 304 -0.85 97.32 37.06
N HIS A 305 -0.47 97.52 35.79
CA HIS A 305 -0.20 98.86 35.26
C HIS A 305 -1.47 99.71 35.13
N LEU A 306 -2.59 99.13 34.66
CA LEU A 306 -3.88 99.80 34.63
C LEU A 306 -4.32 100.20 36.05
N GLU A 307 -4.21 99.31 37.04
CA GLU A 307 -4.50 99.64 38.45
C GLU A 307 -3.63 100.79 38.99
N THR A 308 -2.35 100.91 38.58
CA THR A 308 -1.54 102.08 38.95
C THR A 308 -2.03 103.36 38.28
N VAL A 309 -2.37 103.32 36.99
CA VAL A 309 -2.88 104.48 36.26
C VAL A 309 -4.26 104.91 36.77
N GLU A 310 -5.11 103.98 37.18
CA GLU A 310 -6.40 104.26 37.83
C GLU A 310 -6.22 104.95 39.19
N LYS A 311 -5.22 104.53 39.99
CA LYS A 311 -4.86 105.20 41.25
C LYS A 311 -4.30 106.60 41.00
N GLU A 312 -3.40 106.76 40.04
CA GLU A 312 -2.88 108.07 39.62
C GLU A 312 -3.98 109.00 39.11
N LEU A 313 -4.94 108.48 38.33
CA LEU A 313 -6.10 109.22 37.86
C LEU A 313 -7.00 109.67 39.02
N ALA A 314 -7.30 108.77 39.96
CA ALA A 314 -8.08 109.09 41.16
C ALA A 314 -7.37 110.14 42.05
N GLU A 315 -6.05 110.03 42.21
CA GLU A 315 -5.25 111.08 42.87
C GLU A 315 -5.32 112.42 42.13
N CYS A 316 -5.22 112.43 40.81
CA CYS A 316 -5.34 113.63 39.99
C CYS A 316 -6.74 114.24 40.06
N GLN A 317 -7.81 113.43 40.10
CA GLN A 317 -9.18 113.90 40.33
C GLN A 317 -9.34 114.51 41.74
N ASN A 318 -8.77 113.88 42.77
CA ASN A 318 -8.77 114.42 44.13
C ASN A 318 -8.00 115.75 44.20
N LYS A 319 -6.79 115.80 43.64
CA LYS A 319 -5.97 117.03 43.52
C LYS A 319 -6.70 118.12 42.74
N LEU A 320 -7.37 117.78 41.63
CA LEU A 320 -8.18 118.72 40.86
C LEU A 320 -9.35 119.25 41.70
N SER A 321 -10.10 118.40 42.40
CA SER A 321 -11.20 118.86 43.26
C SER A 321 -10.73 119.81 44.38
N VAL A 322 -9.55 119.55 44.96
CA VAL A 322 -8.92 120.45 45.95
C VAL A 322 -8.49 121.77 45.30
N VAL A 323 -7.92 121.73 44.10
CA VAL A 323 -7.53 122.93 43.34
C VAL A 323 -8.74 123.70 42.82
N GLU A 324 -9.86 123.06 42.49
CA GLU A 324 -11.12 123.72 42.11
C GLU A 324 -11.76 124.42 43.31
N VAL A 325 -11.75 123.78 44.49
CA VAL A 325 -12.17 124.43 45.75
C VAL A 325 -11.24 125.58 46.13
N GLN A 326 -9.91 125.42 45.98
CA GLN A 326 -8.95 126.51 46.18
C GLN A 326 -9.14 127.62 45.15
N ALA A 327 -9.38 127.31 43.88
CA ALA A 327 -9.60 128.29 42.81
C ALA A 327 -10.92 129.06 43.01
N GLN A 328 -11.97 128.40 43.53
CA GLN A 328 -13.17 129.10 44.00
C GLN A 328 -12.85 130.06 45.16
N GLN A 329 -12.00 129.66 46.11
CA GLN A 329 -11.55 130.52 47.22
C GLN A 329 -10.61 131.65 46.79
N PHE A 330 -9.79 131.45 45.75
CA PHE A 330 -8.89 132.46 45.19
C PHE A 330 -9.57 133.34 44.11
N SER A 331 -10.74 132.97 43.60
CA SER A 331 -11.50 133.77 42.61
C SER A 331 -12.01 135.11 43.15
N GLU A 332 -11.99 135.32 44.48
CA GLU A 332 -12.29 136.61 45.10
C GLU A 332 -11.06 137.53 45.25
N ASN A 333 -9.82 137.08 44.96
CA ASN A 333 -8.63 137.93 45.04
C ASN A 333 -7.61 137.67 43.92
N ASN A 334 -7.73 138.44 42.83
CA ASN A 334 -6.68 138.60 41.84
C ASN A 334 -5.44 139.32 42.44
N ASN A 335 -4.25 138.85 42.10
CA ASN A 335 -3.16 139.73 41.64
C ASN A 335 -2.09 138.92 40.89
N GLU A 336 -1.64 139.48 39.77
CA GLU A 336 -0.73 138.83 38.82
C GLU A 336 0.74 138.93 39.28
N ASN A 337 1.51 137.85 39.14
CA ASN A 337 2.96 137.84 39.37
C ASN A 337 3.72 137.54 38.06
N PRO A 338 4.46 138.51 37.47
CA PRO A 338 5.08 138.33 36.15
C PRO A 338 6.22 137.28 36.12
N SER A 339 6.82 136.94 37.26
CA SER A 339 7.84 135.88 37.31
C SER A 339 7.25 134.47 37.15
N GLN A 340 6.00 134.26 37.55
CA GLN A 340 5.29 133.00 37.30
C GLN A 340 4.87 132.91 35.83
N LEU A 341 4.59 134.04 35.18
CA LEU A 341 4.21 134.09 33.77
C LEU A 341 5.34 133.59 32.85
N GLU A 342 6.60 133.94 33.13
CA GLU A 342 7.76 133.47 32.37
C GLU A 342 7.98 131.95 32.51
N GLU A 343 7.85 131.42 33.74
CA GLU A 343 7.97 129.99 34.04
C GLU A 343 6.79 129.19 33.43
N VAL A 344 5.58 129.77 33.47
CA VAL A 344 4.40 129.25 32.75
C VAL A 344 4.59 129.32 31.24
N TYR A 345 5.27 130.32 30.68
CA TYR A 345 5.60 130.35 29.24
C TYR A 345 6.60 129.26 28.86
N GLN A 346 7.60 128.97 29.68
CA GLN A 346 8.53 127.86 29.44
C GLN A 346 7.84 126.49 29.57
N GLN A 347 7.03 126.29 30.61
CA GLN A 347 6.22 125.07 30.78
C GLN A 347 5.20 124.91 29.64
N LYS A 348 4.57 126.01 29.21
CA LYS A 348 3.70 126.04 28.02
C LYS A 348 4.47 125.63 26.76
N PHE A 349 5.68 126.15 26.54
CA PHE A 349 6.50 125.77 25.38
C PHE A 349 6.91 124.29 25.40
N GLU A 350 7.27 123.74 26.57
CA GLU A 350 7.52 122.31 26.70
C GLU A 350 6.26 121.46 26.47
N LEU A 351 5.11 121.89 26.98
CA LEU A 351 3.83 121.23 26.76
C LEU A 351 3.41 121.32 25.30
N GLU A 352 3.59 122.45 24.62
CA GLU A 352 3.37 122.61 23.18
C GLU A 352 4.27 121.67 22.37
N LYS A 353 5.54 121.51 22.77
CA LYS A 353 6.46 120.54 22.15
C LYS A 353 6.03 119.09 22.37
N ARG A 354 5.60 118.72 23.59
CA ARG A 354 5.05 117.38 23.89
C ARG A 354 3.74 117.13 23.13
N ILE A 355 2.86 118.13 23.02
CA ILE A 355 1.64 118.10 22.22
C ILE A 355 1.97 117.92 20.74
N SER A 356 3.02 118.56 20.21
CA SER A 356 3.49 118.35 18.83
C SER A 356 3.95 116.91 18.61
N LEU A 357 4.75 116.36 19.52
CA LEU A 357 5.21 114.96 19.46
C LEU A 357 4.05 113.95 19.58
N TYR A 358 3.07 114.21 20.45
CA TYR A 358 1.87 113.39 20.54
C TYR A 358 0.96 113.52 19.32
N LYS A 359 0.86 114.70 18.70
CA LYS A 359 0.18 114.88 17.41
C LYS A 359 0.84 114.04 16.32
N GLU A 360 2.17 114.14 16.15
CA GLU A 360 2.91 113.30 15.19
C GLU A 360 2.75 111.79 15.47
N SER A 361 2.67 111.38 16.74
CA SER A 361 2.42 109.99 17.13
C SER A 361 0.99 109.55 16.82
N ILE A 362 0.01 110.42 17.03
CA ILE A 362 -1.41 110.18 16.70
C ILE A 362 -1.59 110.13 15.18
N ASP A 363 -0.95 111.02 14.42
CA ASP A 363 -0.99 111.04 12.96
C ASP A 363 -0.38 109.75 12.36
N LYS A 364 0.69 109.22 12.95
CA LYS A 364 1.24 107.90 12.59
C LYS A 364 0.24 106.77 12.86
N LEU A 365 -0.38 106.74 14.05
CA LEU A 365 -1.39 105.73 14.38
C LEU A 365 -2.67 105.86 13.54
N ILE A 366 -3.04 107.08 13.13
CA ILE A 366 -4.12 107.35 12.18
C ILE A 366 -3.77 106.78 10.80
N ASN A 367 -2.55 107.04 10.30
CA ASN A 367 -2.08 106.49 9.03
C ASN A 367 -2.00 104.95 9.04
N GLU A 368 -1.50 104.34 10.13
CA GLU A 368 -1.47 102.89 10.29
C GLU A 368 -2.89 102.29 10.36
N ARG A 369 -3.80 102.91 11.13
CA ARG A 369 -5.22 102.55 11.18
C ARG A 369 -5.84 102.61 9.78
N ASP A 370 -5.58 103.69 9.03
CA ASP A 370 -6.19 103.91 7.72
C ASP A 370 -5.63 102.95 6.66
N GLN A 371 -4.33 102.64 6.69
CA GLN A 371 -3.75 101.57 5.86
C GLN A 371 -4.34 100.21 6.19
N MET A 372 -4.50 99.85 7.47
CA MET A 372 -5.15 98.60 7.85
C MET A 372 -6.63 98.57 7.46
N SER A 373 -7.34 99.69 7.63
CA SER A 373 -8.74 99.87 7.23
C SER A 373 -8.90 99.71 5.71
N GLU A 374 -7.99 100.28 4.91
CA GLU A 374 -7.96 100.14 3.46
C GLU A 374 -7.68 98.69 3.04
N GLN A 375 -6.73 98.00 3.69
CA GLN A 375 -6.49 96.57 3.45
C GLN A 375 -7.72 95.71 3.78
N TYR A 376 -8.39 95.96 4.90
CA TYR A 376 -9.66 95.28 5.24
C TYR A 376 -10.76 95.62 4.22
N GLN A 377 -10.86 96.87 3.77
CA GLN A 377 -11.84 97.28 2.77
C GLN A 377 -11.59 96.62 1.41
N GLN A 378 -10.33 96.49 0.98
CA GLN A 378 -9.93 95.76 -0.22
C GLN A 378 -10.25 94.26 -0.10
N TYR A 379 -9.95 93.63 1.05
CA TYR A 379 -10.28 92.23 1.30
C TYR A 379 -11.80 91.97 1.31
N VAL A 380 -12.58 92.86 1.94
CA VAL A 380 -14.05 92.81 1.93
C VAL A 380 -14.60 93.06 0.52
N GLN A 381 -13.98 93.94 -0.29
CA GLN A 381 -14.34 94.10 -1.71
C GLN A 381 -14.07 92.84 -2.53
N GLN A 382 -12.93 92.16 -2.31
CA GLN A 382 -12.62 90.89 -2.98
C GLN A 382 -13.61 89.78 -2.62
N LEU A 383 -13.93 89.59 -1.33
CA LEU A 383 -14.99 88.66 -0.92
C LEU A 383 -16.35 89.06 -1.49
N SER A 384 -16.68 90.35 -1.49
CA SER A 384 -17.94 90.85 -2.06
C SER A 384 -18.02 90.55 -3.56
N GLN A 385 -16.92 90.72 -4.30
CA GLN A 385 -16.82 90.36 -5.71
C GLN A 385 -17.02 88.86 -5.95
N GLN A 386 -16.38 87.99 -5.16
CA GLN A 386 -16.59 86.54 -5.22
C GLN A 386 -18.04 86.13 -4.90
N VAL A 387 -18.66 86.78 -3.89
CA VAL A 387 -20.07 86.55 -3.56
C VAL A 387 -21.00 87.07 -4.67
N THR A 388 -20.66 88.18 -5.34
CA THR A 388 -21.44 88.63 -6.52
C THR A 388 -21.25 87.73 -7.73
N SER A 389 -20.05 87.24 -8.02
CA SER A 389 -19.82 86.34 -9.16
C SER A 389 -20.55 85.01 -8.96
N LEU A 390 -20.47 84.40 -7.77
CA LEU A 390 -21.25 83.20 -7.43
C LEU A 390 -22.76 83.47 -7.45
N ARG A 391 -23.20 84.65 -7.01
CA ARG A 391 -24.62 85.05 -7.11
C ARG A 391 -25.08 85.21 -8.56
N ASP A 392 -24.24 85.76 -9.42
CA ASP A 392 -24.59 85.98 -10.83
C ASP A 392 -24.49 84.67 -11.64
N GLU A 393 -23.60 83.74 -11.27
CA GLU A 393 -23.59 82.35 -11.76
C GLU A 393 -24.86 81.59 -11.33
N ILE A 394 -25.29 81.72 -10.07
CA ILE A 394 -26.58 81.19 -9.59
C ILE A 394 -27.76 81.84 -10.35
N LYS A 395 -27.72 83.15 -10.64
CA LYS A 395 -28.73 83.80 -11.48
C LYS A 395 -28.70 83.30 -12.92
N GLN A 396 -27.53 83.03 -13.51
CA GLN A 396 -27.43 82.46 -14.85
C GLN A 396 -28.07 81.07 -14.88
N LEU A 397 -27.71 80.19 -13.96
CA LEU A 397 -28.34 78.86 -13.81
C LEU A 397 -29.84 78.95 -13.52
N SER A 398 -30.29 79.94 -12.74
CA SER A 398 -31.71 80.20 -12.51
C SER A 398 -32.42 80.71 -13.77
N ASN A 399 -31.78 81.59 -14.54
CA ASN A 399 -32.32 82.13 -15.79
C ASN A 399 -32.37 81.05 -16.89
N GLU A 400 -31.40 80.13 -16.95
CA GLU A 400 -31.43 78.95 -17.82
C GLU A 400 -32.56 78.00 -17.41
N LYS A 401 -32.69 77.72 -16.11
CA LYS A 401 -33.80 76.93 -15.57
C LYS A 401 -35.16 77.57 -15.87
N ASP A 402 -35.28 78.89 -15.74
CA ASP A 402 -36.49 79.66 -16.05
C ASP A 402 -36.72 79.79 -17.56
N ALA A 403 -35.68 79.80 -18.39
CA ALA A 403 -35.80 79.75 -19.84
C ALA A 403 -36.30 78.38 -20.31
N LEU A 404 -35.75 77.29 -19.78
CA LEU A 404 -36.24 75.92 -20.02
C LEU A 404 -37.67 75.72 -19.48
N SER A 405 -37.99 76.33 -18.34
CA SER A 405 -39.35 76.36 -17.78
C SER A 405 -40.31 77.16 -18.68
N LYS A 406 -39.89 78.31 -19.20
CA LYS A 406 -40.67 79.12 -20.15
C LYS A 406 -40.80 78.43 -21.50
N GLU A 407 -39.79 77.73 -21.99
CA GLU A 407 -39.86 76.94 -23.23
C GLU A 407 -40.88 75.79 -23.07
N LYS A 408 -40.83 75.08 -21.94
CA LYS A 408 -41.85 74.09 -21.55
C LYS A 408 -43.25 74.71 -21.45
N ASN A 409 -43.38 75.88 -20.84
CA ASN A 409 -44.67 76.56 -20.71
C ASN A 409 -45.18 77.14 -22.05
N ILE A 410 -44.32 77.60 -22.95
CA ILE A 410 -44.69 78.06 -24.30
C ILE A 410 -45.10 76.87 -25.17
N LEU A 411 -44.50 75.69 -25.00
CA LEU A 411 -44.96 74.45 -25.60
C LEU A 411 -46.34 74.01 -25.06
N GLN A 412 -46.68 74.39 -23.83
CA GLN A 412 -47.97 74.14 -23.19
C GLN A 412 -49.03 75.21 -23.58
N GLU A 413 -48.67 76.48 -23.64
CA GLU A 413 -49.55 77.62 -23.97
C GLU A 413 -49.90 77.67 -25.47
N LYS A 414 -48.98 77.22 -26.35
CA LYS A 414 -49.28 76.92 -27.77
C LYS A 414 -50.29 75.79 -27.96
N LEU A 415 -50.55 74.99 -26.92
CA LEU A 415 -51.57 73.94 -26.92
C LEU A 415 -52.96 74.49 -26.53
N GLU A 416 -53.04 75.64 -25.85
CA GLU A 416 -54.25 76.14 -25.19
C GLU A 416 -54.78 77.47 -25.78
N THR A 417 -53.95 78.26 -26.47
CA THR A 417 -54.36 79.57 -27.03
C THR A 417 -54.89 79.53 -28.47
N GLN A 418 -55.88 78.67 -28.74
CA GLN A 418 -56.78 78.82 -29.90
C GLN A 418 -58.15 79.43 -29.56
N GLN A 419 -58.34 79.94 -28.32
CA GLN A 419 -59.60 80.49 -27.85
C GLN A 419 -59.47 81.93 -27.31
N HIS A 420 -59.60 82.87 -28.25
CA HIS A 420 -60.19 84.21 -28.16
C HIS A 420 -59.82 85.19 -27.02
N SER A 421 -59.42 86.39 -27.46
CA SER A 421 -59.27 87.60 -26.66
C SER A 421 -60.33 88.68 -26.99
N LYS A 422 -61.17 89.00 -25.99
CA LYS A 422 -61.35 90.33 -25.39
C LYS A 422 -61.94 91.59 -26.10
N ASP A 423 -62.63 92.34 -25.24
CA ASP A 423 -62.77 93.80 -25.08
C ASP A 423 -63.78 94.62 -25.93
N ALA A 424 -64.25 95.74 -25.32
CA ALA A 424 -65.33 96.64 -25.75
C ALA A 424 -65.15 98.06 -25.14
N LEU A 425 -65.81 99.11 -25.69
CA LEU A 425 -66.37 100.31 -24.96
C LEU A 425 -66.79 101.51 -25.86
N SER A 426 -67.77 102.31 -25.37
CA SER A 426 -67.85 103.81 -25.39
C SER A 426 -68.91 104.61 -26.22
N ALA A 427 -69.94 105.11 -25.51
CA ALA A 427 -70.40 106.53 -25.33
C ALA A 427 -71.09 107.46 -26.39
N GLU A 428 -72.16 108.16 -25.91
CA GLU A 428 -72.50 109.62 -26.02
C GLU A 428 -73.14 110.24 -27.32
N PRO A 429 -73.85 111.42 -27.27
CA PRO A 429 -75.28 111.47 -27.67
C PRO A 429 -75.77 112.77 -28.41
N SER A 430 -77.11 112.98 -28.41
CA SER A 430 -77.87 114.22 -28.75
C SER A 430 -77.96 114.59 -30.26
N GLU A 431 -79.01 115.24 -30.79
CA GLU A 431 -80.04 116.11 -30.19
C GLU A 431 -81.47 115.68 -30.57
N LEU A 432 -82.22 115.14 -29.61
CA LEU A 432 -83.52 114.50 -29.86
C LEU A 432 -84.74 115.43 -29.66
N LYS A 433 -84.55 116.66 -29.16
CA LYS A 433 -85.48 117.38 -28.24
C LYS A 433 -86.85 117.85 -28.74
N VAL A 434 -87.17 117.78 -30.03
CA VAL A 434 -88.48 118.26 -30.56
C VAL A 434 -89.23 117.20 -31.36
N GLN A 435 -88.54 116.34 -32.10
CA GLN A 435 -89.12 115.03 -32.46
C GLN A 435 -89.45 114.24 -31.18
N ILE A 436 -88.71 114.50 -30.10
CA ILE A 436 -88.95 113.96 -28.76
C ILE A 436 -90.40 114.04 -28.32
N SER A 437 -91.23 115.06 -28.63
CA SER A 437 -92.57 115.14 -27.99
C SER A 437 -93.64 114.26 -28.66
N VAL A 438 -93.58 114.10 -29.98
CA VAL A 438 -94.48 113.18 -30.72
C VAL A 438 -93.93 111.76 -30.65
N LEU A 439 -92.61 111.61 -30.72
CA LEU A 439 -91.96 110.38 -30.35
C LEU A 439 -92.08 110.11 -28.85
N GLU A 440 -92.41 111.05 -27.94
CA GLU A 440 -92.43 110.83 -26.47
C GLU A 440 -93.59 109.92 -26.13
N ASN A 441 -94.77 110.16 -26.69
CA ASN A 441 -95.95 109.35 -26.41
C ASN A 441 -95.82 107.94 -27.01
N GLN A 442 -95.29 107.82 -28.23
CA GLN A 442 -94.97 106.51 -28.83
C GLN A 442 -93.79 105.83 -28.12
N ASN A 443 -92.80 106.61 -27.67
CA ASN A 443 -91.75 106.15 -26.78
C ASN A 443 -92.34 105.74 -25.45
N GLU A 444 -93.36 106.36 -24.88
CA GLU A 444 -93.82 106.03 -23.53
C GLU A 444 -94.50 104.65 -23.54
N GLU A 445 -95.25 104.35 -24.60
CA GLU A 445 -95.88 103.05 -24.79
C GLU A 445 -94.85 101.97 -25.16
N LEU A 446 -93.89 102.28 -26.05
CA LEU A 446 -92.76 101.39 -26.34
C LEU A 446 -91.80 101.25 -25.15
N ARG A 447 -91.64 102.28 -24.32
CA ARG A 447 -90.84 102.28 -23.08
C ARG A 447 -91.50 101.43 -22.05
N LYS A 448 -92.81 101.48 -21.84
CA LYS A 448 -93.50 100.57 -20.90
C LYS A 448 -93.35 99.10 -21.31
N LYS A 449 -93.38 98.79 -22.62
CA LYS A 449 -93.09 97.44 -23.12
C LYS A 449 -91.61 97.07 -23.01
N LEU A 450 -90.72 97.99 -23.39
CA LEU A 450 -89.26 97.82 -23.26
C LEU A 450 -88.85 97.71 -21.79
N GLU A 451 -89.51 98.39 -20.87
CA GLU A 451 -89.26 98.39 -19.43
C GLU A 451 -89.80 97.12 -18.78
N ALA A 452 -90.94 96.59 -19.25
CA ALA A 452 -91.40 95.25 -18.90
C ALA A 452 -90.42 94.17 -19.39
N GLU A 453 -89.96 94.26 -20.65
CA GLU A 453 -88.96 93.34 -21.20
C GLU A 453 -87.58 93.52 -20.56
N LEU A 454 -87.14 94.74 -20.24
CA LEU A 454 -85.90 95.02 -19.50
C LEU A 454 -86.02 94.55 -18.05
N CYS A 455 -87.20 94.61 -17.42
CA CYS A 455 -87.43 94.06 -16.08
C CYS A 455 -87.38 92.52 -16.12
N ASN A 456 -87.96 91.89 -17.14
CA ASN A 456 -87.87 90.44 -17.35
C ASN A 456 -86.44 90.00 -17.68
N ASN A 457 -85.76 90.70 -18.59
CA ASN A 457 -84.39 90.44 -18.97
C ASN A 457 -83.43 90.73 -17.80
N SER A 458 -83.70 91.72 -16.96
CA SER A 458 -82.97 91.97 -15.70
C SER A 458 -83.15 90.82 -14.70
N LYS A 459 -84.38 90.31 -14.52
CA LYS A 459 -84.64 89.11 -13.69
C LYS A 459 -83.95 87.86 -14.25
N THR A 460 -83.92 87.72 -15.58
CA THR A 460 -83.26 86.61 -16.26
C THR A 460 -81.74 86.73 -16.14
N ALA A 461 -81.18 87.94 -16.25
CA ALA A 461 -79.77 88.23 -16.07
C ALA A 461 -79.32 88.02 -14.61
N THR A 462 -80.13 88.40 -13.62
CA THR A 462 -79.82 88.08 -12.21
C THR A 462 -79.88 86.58 -11.95
N LEU A 463 -80.86 85.87 -12.51
CA LEU A 463 -80.94 84.41 -12.40
C LEU A 463 -79.75 83.73 -13.10
N LEU A 464 -79.35 84.19 -14.29
CA LEU A 464 -78.17 83.70 -15.01
C LEU A 464 -76.90 83.97 -14.20
N GLN A 465 -76.73 85.17 -13.63
CA GLN A 465 -75.58 85.51 -12.80
C GLN A 465 -75.53 84.66 -11.50
N GLU A 466 -76.68 84.29 -10.94
CA GLU A 466 -76.75 83.36 -9.80
C GLU A 466 -76.39 81.93 -10.21
N GLN A 467 -76.85 81.46 -11.38
CA GLN A 467 -76.46 80.16 -11.94
C GLN A 467 -74.96 80.14 -12.30
N GLU A 468 -74.41 81.19 -12.90
CA GLU A 468 -72.97 81.35 -13.19
C GLU A 468 -72.14 81.32 -11.91
N LYS A 469 -72.52 82.05 -10.86
CA LYS A 469 -71.85 81.98 -9.55
C LYS A 469 -71.87 80.56 -8.99
N LYS A 470 -73.01 79.87 -9.08
CA LYS A 470 -73.17 78.49 -8.60
C LYS A 470 -72.37 77.49 -9.43
N ILE A 471 -72.26 77.69 -10.74
CA ILE A 471 -71.40 76.91 -11.64
C ILE A 471 -69.93 77.14 -11.26
N LEU A 472 -69.48 78.39 -11.12
CA LEU A 472 -68.12 78.72 -10.69
C LEU A 472 -67.76 78.17 -9.30
N GLU A 473 -68.73 78.09 -8.38
CA GLU A 473 -68.55 77.43 -7.08
C GLU A 473 -68.43 75.91 -7.21
N LEU A 474 -69.29 75.27 -8.01
CA LEU A 474 -69.21 73.83 -8.30
C LEU A 474 -67.91 73.46 -9.04
N GLU A 475 -67.47 74.27 -10.00
CA GLU A 475 -66.19 74.11 -10.70
C GLU A 475 -65.00 74.23 -9.73
N LYS A 476 -65.01 75.20 -8.81
CA LYS A 476 -63.99 75.31 -7.76
C LYS A 476 -63.98 74.11 -6.82
N VAL A 477 -65.15 73.57 -6.47
CA VAL A 477 -65.25 72.34 -5.66
C VAL A 477 -64.74 71.13 -6.44
N ILE A 478 -65.07 71.00 -7.73
CA ILE A 478 -64.57 69.92 -8.60
C ILE A 478 -63.06 70.00 -8.77
N SER A 479 -62.48 71.19 -8.96
CA SER A 479 -61.02 71.36 -9.06
C SER A 479 -60.31 70.97 -7.77
N ARG A 480 -60.81 71.38 -6.60
CA ARG A 480 -60.27 70.95 -5.30
C ARG A 480 -60.38 69.44 -5.09
N LEU A 481 -61.51 68.83 -5.46
CA LEU A 481 -61.68 67.37 -5.35
C LEU A 481 -60.73 66.61 -6.28
N LYS A 482 -60.41 67.14 -7.46
CA LYS A 482 -59.40 66.58 -8.38
C LYS A 482 -57.98 66.71 -7.81
N GLU A 483 -57.64 67.86 -7.21
CA GLU A 483 -56.37 68.05 -6.50
C GLU A 483 -56.25 67.06 -5.33
N ASP A 484 -57.28 66.94 -4.50
CA ASP A 484 -57.37 65.97 -3.40
C ASP A 484 -57.23 64.51 -3.88
N GLU A 485 -57.77 64.14 -5.05
CA GLU A 485 -57.59 62.79 -5.62
C GLU A 485 -56.16 62.53 -6.11
N VAL A 486 -55.51 63.52 -6.73
CA VAL A 486 -54.10 63.41 -7.15
C VAL A 486 -53.18 63.26 -5.93
N ASP A 487 -53.40 64.04 -4.87
CA ASP A 487 -52.60 63.95 -3.66
C ASP A 487 -52.88 62.65 -2.87
N LYS A 488 -54.13 62.15 -2.85
CA LYS A 488 -54.43 60.80 -2.35
C LYS A 488 -53.72 59.71 -3.17
N SER A 489 -53.71 59.80 -4.49
CA SER A 489 -53.00 58.81 -5.35
C SER A 489 -51.51 58.80 -5.05
N ARG A 490 -50.88 59.98 -4.98
CA ARG A 490 -49.47 60.13 -4.60
C ARG A 490 -49.16 59.57 -3.22
N LEU A 491 -50.03 59.83 -2.23
CA LEU A 491 -49.87 59.29 -0.87
C LEU A 491 -50.00 57.75 -0.84
N VAL A 492 -50.90 57.18 -1.65
CA VAL A 492 -51.02 55.71 -1.78
C VAL A 492 -49.80 55.12 -2.47
N GLU A 493 -49.25 55.78 -3.50
CA GLU A 493 -48.02 55.36 -4.17
C GLU A 493 -46.80 55.41 -3.24
N THR A 494 -46.63 56.49 -2.46
CA THR A 494 -45.54 56.57 -1.47
C THR A 494 -45.72 55.53 -0.36
N MET A 495 -46.94 55.34 0.18
CA MET A 495 -47.20 54.28 1.16
C MET A 495 -46.95 52.87 0.59
N GLN A 496 -47.22 52.61 -0.69
CA GLN A 496 -46.90 51.33 -1.33
C GLN A 496 -45.38 51.16 -1.51
N SER A 497 -44.68 52.21 -1.95
CA SER A 497 -43.21 52.22 -2.04
C SER A 497 -42.56 51.94 -0.69
N ASP A 498 -42.98 52.67 0.36
CA ASP A 498 -42.46 52.52 1.72
C ASP A 498 -42.79 51.16 2.32
N LYS A 499 -43.98 50.60 2.03
CA LYS A 499 -44.34 49.23 2.39
C LYS A 499 -43.42 48.20 1.73
N VAL A 500 -43.05 48.39 0.46
CA VAL A 500 -42.10 47.52 -0.24
C VAL A 500 -40.68 47.68 0.31
N ALA A 501 -40.24 48.91 0.60
CA ALA A 501 -38.94 49.19 1.20
C ALA A 501 -38.83 48.57 2.62
N ALA A 502 -39.84 48.79 3.47
CA ALA A 502 -39.93 48.19 4.79
C ALA A 502 -40.01 46.65 4.72
N SER A 503 -40.78 46.09 3.79
CA SER A 503 -40.83 44.63 3.59
C SER A 503 -39.48 44.05 3.14
N ARG A 504 -38.71 44.77 2.33
CA ARG A 504 -37.34 44.37 1.93
C ARG A 504 -36.37 44.46 3.11
N ALA A 505 -36.43 45.53 3.91
CA ALA A 505 -35.62 45.68 5.11
C ALA A 505 -35.94 44.61 6.17
N VAL A 506 -37.22 44.28 6.38
CA VAL A 506 -37.64 43.20 7.28
C VAL A 506 -37.19 41.82 6.76
N ALA A 507 -37.21 41.59 5.44
CA ALA A 507 -36.68 40.37 4.85
C ALA A 507 -35.15 40.26 5.06
N GLN A 508 -34.40 41.35 4.83
CA GLN A 508 -32.96 41.40 5.11
C GLN A 508 -32.65 41.19 6.60
N ASN A 509 -33.40 41.81 7.51
CA ASN A 509 -33.23 41.61 8.96
C ASN A 509 -33.57 40.17 9.40
N ARG A 510 -34.51 39.49 8.74
CA ARG A 510 -34.77 38.06 8.96
C ARG A 510 -33.62 37.19 8.47
N GLU A 511 -33.06 37.48 7.29
CA GLU A 511 -31.92 36.74 6.75
C GLU A 511 -30.66 36.96 7.60
N LEU A 512 -30.38 38.19 8.04
CA LEU A 512 -29.29 38.48 8.97
C LEU A 512 -29.47 37.78 10.32
N LYS A 513 -30.70 37.71 10.86
CA LYS A 513 -30.98 36.90 12.05
C LYS A 513 -30.72 35.42 11.83
N LYS A 514 -31.17 34.87 10.70
CA LYS A 514 -30.92 33.46 10.33
C LYS A 514 -29.42 33.17 10.20
N GLN A 515 -28.64 34.07 9.59
CA GLN A 515 -27.19 33.96 9.50
C GLN A 515 -26.50 34.06 10.88
N LEU A 516 -27.00 34.92 11.78
CA LEU A 516 -26.53 34.98 13.17
C LEU A 516 -26.89 33.71 13.97
N GLU A 517 -28.08 33.16 13.79
CA GLU A 517 -28.52 31.89 14.40
C GLU A 517 -27.69 30.71 13.88
N GLU A 518 -27.39 30.65 12.57
CA GLU A 518 -26.50 29.66 11.96
C GLU A 518 -25.05 29.80 12.48
N LEU A 519 -24.52 31.01 12.59
CA LEU A 519 -23.19 31.27 13.18
C LEU A 519 -23.15 30.92 14.67
N GLN A 520 -24.19 31.24 15.45
CA GLN A 520 -24.28 30.90 16.86
C GLN A 520 -24.38 29.37 17.05
N SER A 521 -25.18 28.68 16.24
CA SER A 521 -25.27 27.22 16.23
C SER A 521 -23.93 26.58 15.84
N GLY A 522 -23.25 27.12 14.82
CA GLY A 522 -21.92 26.67 14.41
C GLY A 522 -20.87 26.90 15.49
N PHE A 523 -20.91 28.04 16.19
CA PHE A 523 -20.03 28.33 17.32
C PHE A 523 -20.27 27.37 18.50
N VAL A 524 -21.53 27.11 18.86
CA VAL A 524 -21.87 26.16 19.93
C VAL A 524 -21.44 24.74 19.56
N SER A 525 -21.70 24.28 18.32
CA SER A 525 -21.20 22.99 17.83
C SER A 525 -19.68 22.92 17.94
N MET A 526 -18.96 23.86 17.32
CA MET A 526 -17.49 23.89 17.37
C MET A 526 -16.92 24.02 18.77
N SER A 527 -17.63 24.67 19.70
CA SER A 527 -17.23 24.75 21.10
C SER A 527 -17.41 23.42 21.83
N ASN A 528 -18.51 22.72 21.57
CA ASN A 528 -18.77 21.39 22.11
C ASN A 528 -17.81 20.36 21.52
N ASP A 529 -17.59 20.39 20.20
CA ASP A 529 -16.66 19.51 19.48
C ASP A 529 -15.21 19.71 20.00
N LYS A 530 -14.81 20.96 20.27
CA LYS A 530 -13.52 21.29 20.91
C LYS A 530 -13.45 20.78 22.35
N LEU A 531 -14.53 20.86 23.12
CA LEU A 531 -14.57 20.34 24.49
C LEU A 531 -14.45 18.81 24.49
N GLU A 532 -15.22 18.11 23.65
CA GLU A 532 -15.18 16.65 23.53
C GLU A 532 -13.81 16.16 23.03
N LEU A 533 -13.19 16.87 22.08
CA LEU A 533 -11.82 16.59 21.63
C LEU A 533 -10.79 16.84 22.74
N ALA A 534 -10.96 17.87 23.57
CA ALA A 534 -10.08 18.15 24.70
C ALA A 534 -10.24 17.11 25.83
N GLU A 535 -11.46 16.68 26.13
CA GLU A 535 -11.76 15.61 27.08
C GLU A 535 -11.17 14.27 26.61
N LYS A 536 -11.37 13.92 25.34
CA LYS A 536 -10.74 12.73 24.72
C LYS A 536 -9.22 12.79 24.74
N LEU A 537 -8.64 13.95 24.40
CA LEU A 537 -7.19 14.15 24.48
C LEU A 537 -6.68 13.97 25.91
N HIS A 538 -7.41 14.47 26.91
CA HIS A 538 -7.03 14.34 28.30
C HIS A 538 -7.17 12.88 28.81
N SER A 539 -8.20 12.15 28.40
CA SER A 539 -8.33 10.71 28.72
C SER A 539 -7.24 9.87 28.05
N GLU A 540 -6.90 10.14 26.78
CA GLU A 540 -5.78 9.45 26.10
C GLU A 540 -4.43 9.79 26.73
N GLN A 541 -4.21 11.03 27.18
CA GLN A 541 -3.03 11.41 27.98
C GLN A 541 -2.98 10.66 29.31
N HIS A 542 -4.11 10.49 30.00
CA HIS A 542 -4.18 9.72 31.25
C HIS A 542 -3.86 8.24 31.01
N ILE A 543 -4.46 7.63 29.99
CA ILE A 543 -4.19 6.23 29.59
C ILE A 543 -2.71 6.06 29.20
N THR A 544 -2.14 7.00 28.45
CA THR A 544 -0.72 6.98 28.08
C THR A 544 0.18 7.08 29.31
N LYS A 545 -0.19 7.89 30.31
CA LYS A 545 0.53 7.98 31.59
C LYS A 545 0.44 6.69 32.40
N GLU A 546 -0.75 6.10 32.53
CA GLU A 546 -0.93 4.80 33.19
C GLU A 546 -0.15 3.68 32.50
N LEU A 547 -0.12 3.66 31.16
CA LEU A 547 0.65 2.67 30.41
C LEU A 547 2.17 2.88 30.60
N GLY A 548 2.62 4.13 30.68
CA GLY A 548 4.00 4.45 31.05
C GLY A 548 4.36 4.00 32.47
N GLU A 549 3.47 4.21 33.44
CA GLU A 549 3.65 3.76 34.82
C GLU A 549 3.66 2.22 34.91
N ARG A 550 2.77 1.51 34.18
CA ARG A 550 2.80 0.03 34.08
C ARG A 550 4.06 -0.50 33.39
N LEU A 551 4.57 0.18 32.37
CA LEU A 551 5.83 -0.19 31.72
C LEU A 551 7.02 0.00 32.67
N SER A 552 7.09 1.12 33.42
CA SER A 552 8.11 1.34 34.45
C SER A 552 8.09 0.24 35.51
N GLN A 553 6.90 -0.16 35.98
CA GLN A 553 6.75 -1.27 36.94
C GLN A 553 7.25 -2.60 36.36
N GLN A 554 6.94 -2.91 35.10
CA GLN A 554 7.43 -4.12 34.44
C GLN A 554 8.95 -4.08 34.18
N GLU A 555 9.52 -2.90 33.91
CA GLU A 555 10.98 -2.71 33.79
C GLU A 555 11.69 -2.91 35.13
N GLU A 556 11.11 -2.43 36.23
CA GLU A 556 11.57 -2.65 37.61
C GLU A 556 11.49 -4.13 38.01
N GLU A 557 10.36 -4.80 37.78
CA GLU A 557 10.19 -6.25 38.01
C GLU A 557 11.21 -7.09 37.21
N LEU A 558 11.42 -6.74 35.93
CA LEU A 558 12.44 -7.39 35.08
C LEU A 558 13.87 -7.09 35.53
N HIS A 559 14.12 -5.94 36.16
CA HIS A 559 15.43 -5.62 36.72
C HIS A 559 15.69 -6.44 37.98
N GLU A 560 14.71 -6.53 38.89
CA GLU A 560 14.79 -7.33 40.11
C GLU A 560 14.98 -8.82 39.78
N LEU A 561 14.20 -9.37 38.83
CA LEU A 561 14.35 -10.76 38.39
C LEU A 561 15.73 -11.05 37.77
N LYS A 562 16.32 -10.09 37.04
CA LYS A 562 17.70 -10.21 36.53
C LYS A 562 18.73 -10.17 37.65
N GLU A 563 18.53 -9.34 38.66
CA GLU A 563 19.42 -9.28 39.82
C GLU A 563 19.36 -10.59 40.63
N GLN A 564 18.15 -11.08 40.92
CA GLN A 564 17.94 -12.38 41.58
C GLN A 564 18.59 -13.52 40.79
N LEU A 565 18.48 -13.53 39.45
CA LEU A 565 19.12 -14.54 38.60
C LEU A 565 20.65 -14.45 38.68
N ALA A 566 21.22 -13.25 38.58
CA ALA A 566 22.67 -13.04 38.72
C ALA A 566 23.20 -13.46 40.11
N GLN A 567 22.44 -13.20 41.18
CA GLN A 567 22.75 -13.68 42.53
C GLN A 567 22.75 -15.22 42.59
N ARG A 568 21.76 -15.90 41.98
CA ARG A 568 21.72 -17.37 41.89
C ARG A 568 22.85 -17.97 41.05
N GLU A 569 23.24 -17.32 39.96
CA GLU A 569 24.40 -17.73 39.16
C GLU A 569 25.70 -17.64 39.97
N ALA A 570 25.88 -16.58 40.77
CA ALA A 570 27.02 -16.44 41.67
C ALA A 570 27.04 -17.53 42.76
N GLU A 571 25.90 -17.80 43.42
CA GLU A 571 25.75 -18.90 44.40
C GLU A 571 26.13 -20.26 43.78
N LEU A 572 25.62 -20.57 42.58
CA LEU A 572 25.93 -21.80 41.87
C LEU A 572 27.41 -21.89 41.48
N GLN A 573 28.03 -20.78 41.08
CA GLN A 573 29.44 -20.74 40.73
C GLN A 573 30.32 -21.01 41.97
N ASP A 574 29.96 -20.46 43.14
CA ASP A 574 30.69 -20.67 44.39
C ASP A 574 30.47 -22.10 44.94
N LEU A 575 29.27 -22.65 44.82
CA LEU A 575 29.01 -24.06 45.12
C LEU A 575 29.83 -24.98 44.21
N HIS A 576 29.93 -24.67 42.91
CA HIS A 576 30.76 -25.42 41.96
C HIS A 576 32.26 -25.34 42.31
N LYS A 577 32.78 -24.16 42.67
CA LYS A 577 34.16 -24.00 43.17
C LYS A 577 34.41 -24.85 44.41
N SER A 578 33.47 -24.83 45.36
CA SER A 578 33.54 -25.61 46.61
C SER A 578 33.54 -27.11 46.33
N ASN A 579 32.62 -27.60 45.50
CA ASN A 579 32.54 -29.01 45.12
C ASN A 579 33.81 -29.48 44.38
N THR A 580 34.30 -28.68 43.42
CA THR A 580 35.55 -28.96 42.70
C THR A 580 36.74 -29.10 43.66
N LYS A 581 36.82 -28.22 44.67
CA LYS A 581 37.85 -28.29 45.72
C LYS A 581 37.70 -29.53 46.60
N GLY A 582 36.47 -29.93 46.94
CA GLY A 582 36.17 -31.16 47.66
C GLY A 582 36.62 -32.41 46.90
N ILE A 583 36.27 -32.50 45.61
CA ILE A 583 36.69 -33.59 44.70
C ILE A 583 38.22 -33.67 44.62
N TYR A 584 38.91 -32.53 44.50
CA TYR A 584 40.38 -32.49 44.48
C TYR A 584 41.00 -33.01 45.79
N GLN A 585 40.44 -32.63 46.93
CA GLN A 585 40.88 -33.15 48.24
C GLN A 585 40.61 -34.65 48.37
N GLN A 586 39.44 -35.12 47.93
CA GLN A 586 39.07 -36.54 47.96
C GLN A 586 40.00 -37.39 47.07
N ASN A 587 40.32 -36.91 45.86
CA ASN A 587 41.28 -37.57 44.96
C ASN A 587 42.68 -37.64 45.59
N GLN A 588 43.16 -36.55 46.21
CA GLN A 588 44.45 -36.57 46.91
C GLN A 588 44.49 -37.56 48.08
N ILE A 589 43.38 -37.74 48.81
CA ILE A 589 43.27 -38.76 49.87
C ILE A 589 43.25 -40.17 49.26
N ALA A 590 42.51 -40.39 48.18
CA ALA A 590 42.44 -41.67 47.49
C ALA A 590 43.80 -42.09 46.90
N ASP A 591 44.58 -41.16 46.34
CA ASP A 591 45.94 -41.44 45.85
C ASP A 591 46.89 -41.80 46.99
N ARG A 592 46.85 -41.08 48.11
CA ARG A 592 47.61 -41.45 49.31
C ARG A 592 47.22 -42.83 49.84
N MET A 593 45.93 -43.16 49.85
CA MET A 593 45.43 -44.47 50.25
C MET A 593 46.00 -45.58 49.35
N ARG A 594 45.91 -45.41 48.02
CA ARG A 594 46.49 -46.34 47.04
C ARG A 594 48.01 -46.51 47.19
N HIS A 595 48.75 -45.44 47.52
CA HIS A 595 50.17 -45.54 47.83
C HIS A 595 50.45 -46.37 49.08
N TYR A 596 49.68 -46.20 50.16
CA TYR A 596 49.83 -47.02 51.37
C TYR A 596 49.41 -48.48 51.17
N GLU A 597 48.36 -48.74 50.37
CA GLU A 597 47.96 -50.10 49.98
C GLU A 597 49.07 -50.82 49.20
N ALA A 598 49.64 -50.16 48.18
CA ALA A 598 50.76 -50.70 47.42
C ALA A 598 52.02 -50.91 48.28
N GLN A 599 52.30 -50.00 49.22
CA GLN A 599 53.40 -50.17 50.18
C GLN A 599 53.15 -51.35 51.12
N GLY A 600 51.91 -51.53 51.60
CA GLY A 600 51.51 -52.68 52.41
C GLY A 600 51.69 -54.01 51.69
N GLN A 601 51.25 -54.09 50.43
CA GLN A 601 51.45 -55.26 49.57
C GLN A 601 52.94 -55.58 49.36
N LEU A 602 53.78 -54.56 49.15
CA LEU A 602 55.24 -54.73 49.03
C LEU A 602 55.86 -55.26 50.34
N VAL A 603 55.45 -54.75 51.50
CA VAL A 603 55.91 -55.25 52.81
C VAL A 603 55.46 -56.70 53.02
N GLU A 604 54.24 -57.06 52.63
CA GLU A 604 53.74 -58.44 52.73
C GLU A 604 54.53 -59.41 51.81
N MET A 605 54.89 -58.98 50.60
CA MET A 605 55.77 -59.76 49.71
C MET A 605 57.17 -59.95 50.31
N LEU A 606 57.79 -58.88 50.79
CA LEU A 606 59.12 -58.95 51.42
C LEU A 606 59.12 -59.82 52.69
N GLN A 607 58.04 -59.82 53.47
CA GLN A 607 57.88 -60.72 54.62
C GLN A 607 57.77 -62.19 54.18
N LYS A 608 57.05 -62.49 53.08
CA LYS A 608 56.96 -63.85 52.52
C LYS A 608 58.31 -64.32 51.98
N GLU A 609 59.03 -63.49 51.24
CA GLU A 609 60.38 -63.81 50.74
C GLU A 609 61.37 -64.03 51.88
N LEU A 610 61.34 -63.19 52.92
CA LEU A 610 62.18 -63.36 54.12
C LEU A 610 61.84 -64.65 54.86
N HIS A 611 60.55 -64.99 54.99
CA HIS A 611 60.13 -66.25 55.61
C HIS A 611 60.62 -67.47 54.82
N GLN A 612 60.45 -67.47 53.49
CA GLN A 612 60.95 -68.54 52.62
C GLN A 612 62.48 -68.68 52.68
N ALA A 613 63.23 -67.58 52.69
CA ALA A 613 64.68 -67.60 52.87
C ALA A 613 65.08 -68.18 54.24
N GLN A 614 64.29 -67.89 55.28
CA GLN A 614 64.54 -68.39 56.63
C GLN A 614 64.18 -69.88 56.78
N GLU A 615 63.14 -70.38 56.11
CA GLU A 615 62.84 -71.80 55.96
C GLU A 615 63.96 -72.54 55.20
N GLN A 616 64.47 -71.96 54.11
CA GLN A 616 65.61 -72.51 53.35
C GLN A 616 66.87 -72.60 54.22
N ILE A 617 67.19 -71.55 54.99
CA ILE A 617 68.31 -71.56 55.95
C ILE A 617 68.10 -72.65 57.00
N ASN A 618 66.91 -72.79 57.58
CA ASN A 618 66.61 -73.83 58.57
C ASN A 618 66.77 -75.24 57.98
N SER A 619 66.32 -75.47 56.74
CA SER A 619 66.51 -76.73 56.01
C SER A 619 67.99 -77.04 55.78
N LEU A 620 68.78 -76.06 55.33
CA LEU A 620 70.23 -76.19 55.13
C LEU A 620 70.99 -76.39 56.46
N VAL A 621 70.50 -75.82 57.57
CA VAL A 621 71.05 -76.05 58.92
C VAL A 621 70.74 -77.46 59.40
N SER A 622 69.53 -77.98 59.18
CA SER A 622 69.18 -79.39 59.49
C SER A 622 70.08 -80.34 58.70
N GLN A 623 70.18 -80.15 57.38
CA GLN A 623 71.06 -80.93 56.50
C GLN A 623 72.53 -80.85 56.94
N ASN A 624 73.02 -79.69 57.38
CA ASN A 624 74.37 -79.56 57.93
C ASN A 624 74.54 -80.29 59.28
N SER A 625 73.51 -80.33 60.13
CA SER A 625 73.55 -81.06 61.40
C SER A 625 73.49 -82.58 61.18
N GLU A 626 72.66 -83.04 60.23
CA GLU A 626 72.55 -84.43 59.80
C GLU A 626 73.87 -84.91 59.17
N LEU A 627 74.50 -84.11 58.29
CA LEU A 627 75.82 -84.42 57.73
C LEU A 627 76.90 -84.46 58.81
N ARG A 628 76.87 -83.59 59.82
CA ARG A 628 77.79 -83.65 60.97
C ARG A 628 77.58 -84.91 61.82
N MET A 629 76.32 -85.32 62.06
CA MET A 629 76.01 -86.58 62.74
C MET A 629 76.41 -87.81 61.91
N ALA A 630 76.23 -87.78 60.59
CA ALA A 630 76.65 -88.85 59.69
C ALA A 630 78.19 -89.02 59.69
N ILE A 631 78.94 -87.92 59.70
CA ILE A 631 80.40 -87.93 59.82
C ILE A 631 80.84 -88.45 61.20
N ALA A 632 80.18 -88.02 62.29
CA ALA A 632 80.48 -88.51 63.63
C ALA A 632 80.20 -90.02 63.79
N THR A 633 79.06 -90.50 63.30
CA THR A 633 78.70 -91.93 63.34
C THR A 633 79.56 -92.78 62.41
N GLN A 634 80.02 -92.27 61.26
CA GLN A 634 81.02 -92.96 60.45
C GLN A 634 82.40 -93.02 61.13
N ALA A 635 82.74 -92.09 62.02
CA ALA A 635 83.98 -92.17 62.80
C ALA A 635 83.91 -93.24 63.90
N GLU A 636 82.74 -93.50 64.50
CA GLU A 636 82.55 -94.51 65.55
C GLU A 636 82.42 -95.95 65.03
N VAL A 637 82.13 -96.16 63.73
CA VAL A 637 81.90 -97.49 63.12
C VAL A 637 83.14 -98.03 62.38
N THR A 638 84.32 -97.43 62.58
CA THR A 638 85.60 -97.89 61.98
C THR A 638 86.27 -99.06 62.71
N VAL A 639 85.57 -99.75 63.62
CA VAL A 639 86.02 -101.00 64.25
C VAL A 639 84.88 -102.03 64.20
N SER A 640 85.23 -103.26 63.83
CA SER A 640 84.36 -104.45 63.73
C SER A 640 83.52 -104.64 62.46
N ASP A 641 84.24 -105.15 61.44
CA ASP A 641 83.91 -106.34 60.66
C ASP A 641 83.14 -106.22 59.32
N GLU A 642 83.77 -106.75 58.26
CA GLU A 642 83.24 -106.81 56.89
C GLU A 642 82.91 -108.25 56.50
N SER A 643 81.62 -108.63 56.33
CA SER A 643 81.21 -109.79 55.49
C SER A 643 79.69 -110.03 55.39
N ALA A 644 78.88 -109.04 55.00
CA ALA A 644 77.47 -109.29 54.61
C ALA A 644 76.87 -108.16 53.73
N LYS A 645 77.23 -108.10 52.43
CA LYS A 645 76.82 -107.00 51.53
C LYS A 645 75.76 -107.34 50.47
N GLU A 646 75.33 -108.60 50.29
CA GLU A 646 74.38 -108.96 49.21
C GLU A 646 72.93 -109.22 49.68
N ASP A 647 72.67 -109.46 50.98
CA ASP A 647 71.29 -109.70 51.49
C ASP A 647 70.58 -108.41 52.00
N ARG A 648 71.33 -107.29 52.06
CA ARG A 648 70.82 -106.00 52.54
C ARG A 648 69.95 -105.24 51.53
N ASP A 649 70.02 -105.55 50.24
CA ASP A 649 69.31 -104.79 49.20
C ASP A 649 67.94 -105.38 48.82
N ALA A 650 67.61 -106.57 49.31
CA ALA A 650 66.26 -107.12 49.28
C ALA A 650 65.40 -106.60 50.45
N THR A 651 65.98 -106.60 51.67
CA THR A 651 65.35 -106.06 52.89
C THR A 651 65.06 -104.56 52.76
N LYS A 652 66.05 -103.73 52.39
CA LYS A 652 65.83 -102.29 52.11
C LYS A 652 64.70 -102.02 51.11
N ARG A 653 64.50 -102.89 50.11
CA ARG A 653 63.45 -102.72 49.11
C ARG A 653 62.07 -102.98 49.69
N ASN A 654 61.94 -104.00 50.54
CA ASN A 654 60.70 -104.28 51.26
C ASN A 654 60.41 -103.23 52.33
N ASP A 655 61.42 -102.75 53.06
CA ASP A 655 61.28 -101.66 54.03
C ASP A 655 60.92 -100.34 53.34
N LEU A 656 61.48 -100.05 52.16
CA LEU A 656 61.10 -98.90 51.35
C LEU A 656 59.67 -99.02 50.82
N VAL A 657 59.22 -100.20 50.39
CA VAL A 657 57.82 -100.43 49.98
C VAL A 657 56.86 -100.33 51.16
N ALA A 658 57.24 -100.80 52.35
CA ALA A 658 56.46 -100.65 53.58
C ALA A 658 56.38 -99.17 54.02
N SER A 659 57.50 -98.45 53.97
CA SER A 659 57.61 -97.01 54.24
C SER A 659 56.78 -96.19 53.24
N LEU A 660 56.90 -96.46 51.94
CA LEU A 660 56.08 -95.82 50.91
C LEU A 660 54.60 -96.16 51.08
N SER A 661 54.24 -97.39 51.45
CA SER A 661 52.86 -97.76 51.75
C SER A 661 52.30 -97.06 53.00
N ALA A 662 53.15 -96.79 54.00
CA ALA A 662 52.80 -95.99 55.17
C ALA A 662 52.63 -94.51 54.80
N SER A 663 53.56 -93.93 54.04
CA SER A 663 53.45 -92.56 53.51
C SER A 663 52.24 -92.37 52.59
N VAL A 664 51.92 -93.33 51.74
CA VAL A 664 50.70 -93.27 50.90
C VAL A 664 49.45 -93.29 51.77
N ARG A 665 49.36 -94.17 52.79
CA ARG A 665 48.24 -94.15 53.75
C ARG A 665 48.16 -92.85 54.54
N GLN A 666 49.30 -92.28 54.94
CA GLN A 666 49.34 -91.00 55.64
C GLN A 666 48.89 -89.85 54.73
N LEU A 667 49.40 -89.77 53.49
CA LEU A 667 48.95 -88.79 52.49
C LEU A 667 47.47 -88.97 52.12
N GLU A 668 46.95 -90.21 52.06
CA GLU A 668 45.52 -90.48 51.88
C GLU A 668 44.68 -89.97 53.06
N MET A 669 45.21 -90.09 54.28
CA MET A 669 44.59 -89.66 55.54
C MET A 669 44.63 -88.13 55.69
N GLU A 670 45.77 -87.50 55.38
CA GLU A 670 45.94 -86.05 55.30
C GLU A 670 45.07 -85.45 54.18
N ARG A 671 45.01 -86.07 52.99
CA ARG A 671 44.08 -85.69 51.92
C ARG A 671 42.62 -85.83 52.34
N ASN A 672 42.27 -86.87 53.11
CA ASN A 672 40.91 -87.01 53.66
C ASN A 672 40.62 -85.94 54.73
N GLN A 673 41.62 -85.57 55.53
CA GLN A 673 41.52 -84.51 56.55
C GLN A 673 41.41 -83.13 55.90
N MET A 674 42.18 -82.83 54.87
CA MET A 674 42.08 -81.62 54.05
C MET A 674 40.74 -81.54 53.31
N MET A 675 40.25 -82.66 52.76
CA MET A 675 38.91 -82.70 52.15
C MET A 675 37.82 -82.44 53.19
N LYS A 676 37.91 -83.02 54.39
CA LYS A 676 37.01 -82.70 55.52
C LYS A 676 37.09 -81.23 55.93
N GLN A 677 38.30 -80.65 56.06
CA GLN A 677 38.46 -79.24 56.38
C GLN A 677 37.90 -78.33 55.29
N LEU A 678 38.02 -78.70 54.02
CA LEU A 678 37.49 -77.95 52.88
C LEU A 678 35.96 -78.09 52.78
N GLU A 679 35.40 -79.24 53.19
CA GLU A 679 33.97 -79.48 53.34
C GLU A 679 33.39 -78.74 54.57
N GLU A 680 34.11 -78.70 55.69
CA GLU A 680 33.81 -77.85 56.86
C GLU A 680 33.90 -76.36 56.53
N GLN A 681 34.90 -75.92 55.76
CA GLN A 681 34.97 -74.54 55.29
C GLN A 681 33.86 -74.21 54.28
N LYS A 682 33.48 -75.13 53.40
CA LYS A 682 32.29 -74.97 52.55
C LYS A 682 31.02 -74.88 53.38
N ASN A 683 30.86 -75.75 54.39
CA ASN A 683 29.71 -75.72 55.30
C ASN A 683 29.68 -74.44 56.15
N ASN A 684 30.84 -73.98 56.63
CA ASN A 684 30.96 -72.71 57.35
C ASN A 684 30.69 -71.51 56.43
N ARG A 685 31.15 -71.52 55.17
CA ARG A 685 30.81 -70.49 54.17
C ARG A 685 29.31 -70.49 53.88
N THR A 686 28.69 -71.64 53.64
CA THR A 686 27.24 -71.71 53.41
C THR A 686 26.43 -71.36 54.65
N ASN A 687 26.92 -71.66 55.85
CA ASN A 687 26.30 -71.25 57.12
C ASN A 687 26.46 -69.74 57.33
N LEU A 688 27.61 -69.15 57.01
CA LEU A 688 27.81 -67.68 57.00
C LEU A 688 26.94 -67.00 55.93
N GLU A 689 26.79 -67.57 54.74
CA GLU A 689 25.87 -67.07 53.70
C GLU A 689 24.40 -67.21 54.13
N GLN A 690 24.03 -68.28 54.85
CA GLN A 690 22.71 -68.44 55.45
C GLN A 690 22.50 -67.52 56.66
N GLN A 691 23.54 -67.19 57.42
CA GLN A 691 23.50 -66.22 58.53
C GLN A 691 23.43 -64.78 58.00
N LEU A 692 24.12 -64.47 56.90
CA LEU A 692 23.99 -63.20 56.19
C LEU A 692 22.58 -63.07 55.63
N LYS A 693 22.05 -64.07 54.92
CA LYS A 693 20.65 -64.08 54.47
C LYS A 693 19.65 -64.02 55.63
N LYS A 694 19.91 -64.69 56.75
CA LYS A 694 19.07 -64.56 57.97
C LYS A 694 19.16 -63.17 58.59
N LYS A 695 20.32 -62.51 58.58
CA LYS A 695 20.46 -61.10 59.01
C LYS A 695 19.78 -60.14 58.06
N GLU A 696 19.85 -60.40 56.76
CA GLU A 696 19.18 -59.66 55.69
C GLU A 696 17.64 -59.74 55.86
N ILE A 697 17.12 -60.93 56.20
CA ILE A 697 15.70 -61.15 56.54
C ILE A 697 15.34 -60.56 57.92
N GLN A 698 16.20 -60.67 58.93
CA GLN A 698 15.97 -60.06 60.26
C GLN A 698 16.00 -58.52 60.22
N LEU A 699 16.75 -57.92 59.29
CA LEU A 699 16.71 -56.49 59.01
C LEU A 699 15.42 -56.06 58.28
N SER A 700 14.67 -56.99 57.67
CA SER A 700 13.35 -56.71 57.07
C SER A 700 12.14 -56.90 58.01
N GLU A 701 12.31 -57.55 59.17
CA GLU A 701 11.20 -57.81 60.13
C GLU A 701 11.44 -57.26 61.56
N GLY A 702 12.53 -56.51 61.78
CA GLY A 702 12.96 -56.02 63.10
C GLY A 702 12.88 -54.51 63.31
N SER A 703 11.77 -53.85 62.93
CA SER A 703 11.58 -52.41 63.15
C SER A 703 10.96 -52.11 64.52
N GLU A 704 11.79 -51.79 65.51
CA GLU A 704 11.43 -50.94 66.67
C GLU A 704 12.73 -50.46 67.35
N GLY A 705 13.19 -49.23 67.06
CA GLY A 705 14.43 -48.72 67.68
C GLY A 705 15.10 -47.49 67.06
N ASN A 706 14.45 -46.32 67.14
CA ASN A 706 15.04 -44.97 67.12
C ASN A 706 16.36 -44.74 66.33
N GLY A 707 16.23 -44.26 65.09
CA GLY A 707 17.29 -43.60 64.34
C GLY A 707 16.74 -43.07 63.01
N ASP A 708 17.06 -41.81 62.67
CA ASP A 708 16.64 -41.18 61.41
C ASP A 708 17.37 -41.82 60.22
N VAL A 709 16.75 -42.83 59.62
CA VAL A 709 17.31 -43.65 58.54
C VAL A 709 16.30 -43.68 57.39
N VAL A 710 16.65 -42.99 56.30
CA VAL A 710 15.90 -42.96 55.04
C VAL A 710 15.67 -44.38 54.53
N SER A 711 14.45 -44.70 54.10
CA SER A 711 14.09 -46.01 53.58
C SER A 711 14.95 -46.37 52.36
N GLN A 712 15.29 -47.65 52.20
CA GLN A 712 15.96 -48.16 51.00
C GLN A 712 15.15 -47.86 49.72
N GLU A 713 13.82 -47.77 49.83
CA GLU A 713 12.93 -47.37 48.73
C GLU A 713 13.05 -45.87 48.41
N GLU A 714 13.12 -45.02 49.43
CA GLU A 714 13.29 -43.57 49.30
C GLU A 714 14.68 -43.22 48.74
N TYR A 715 15.74 -43.91 49.18
CA TYR A 715 17.09 -43.76 48.63
C TYR A 715 17.14 -44.14 47.14
N ASN A 716 16.48 -45.24 46.76
CA ASN A 716 16.39 -45.64 45.35
C ASN A 716 15.53 -44.67 44.52
N LEU A 717 14.44 -44.15 45.09
CA LEU A 717 13.61 -43.12 44.44
C LEU A 717 14.41 -41.83 44.19
N MET A 718 15.16 -41.37 45.20
CA MET A 718 16.01 -40.18 45.14
C MET A 718 17.16 -40.36 44.14
N LYS A 719 17.80 -41.54 44.13
CA LYS A 719 18.85 -41.89 43.15
C LYS A 719 18.31 -41.89 41.72
N ASN A 720 17.14 -42.48 41.49
CA ASN A 720 16.50 -42.47 40.17
C ASN A 720 16.13 -41.05 39.73
N ALA A 721 15.57 -40.23 40.63
CA ALA A 721 15.27 -38.82 40.37
C ALA A 721 16.55 -38.02 40.02
N MET A 722 17.66 -38.25 40.73
CA MET A 722 18.96 -37.63 40.44
C MET A 722 19.48 -38.02 39.06
N THR A 723 19.43 -39.31 38.69
CA THR A 723 19.87 -39.76 37.35
C THR A 723 19.03 -39.16 36.21
N GLN A 724 17.71 -39.05 36.39
CA GLN A 724 16.83 -38.39 35.40
C GLN A 724 17.11 -36.89 35.30
N LEU A 725 17.46 -36.24 36.41
CA LEU A 725 17.83 -34.83 36.44
C LEU A 725 19.17 -34.60 35.72
N GLU A 726 20.19 -35.43 35.99
CA GLU A 726 21.47 -35.39 35.27
C GLU A 726 21.31 -35.61 33.75
N GLU A 727 20.47 -36.57 33.35
CA GLU A 727 20.21 -36.84 31.95
C GLU A 727 19.52 -35.64 31.26
N ARG A 728 18.51 -35.04 31.91
CA ARG A 728 17.87 -33.81 31.42
C ARG A 728 18.86 -32.65 31.31
N PHE A 729 19.72 -32.43 32.30
CA PHE A 729 20.75 -31.39 32.22
C PHE A 729 21.71 -31.63 31.06
N LYS A 730 22.18 -32.86 30.84
CA LYS A 730 23.04 -33.21 29.69
C LYS A 730 22.33 -32.97 28.36
N GLN A 731 21.07 -33.39 28.22
CA GLN A 731 20.26 -33.14 27.02
C GLN A 731 20.06 -31.63 26.77
N THR A 732 19.73 -30.85 27.80
CA THR A 732 19.58 -29.38 27.70
C THR A 732 20.91 -28.72 27.32
N MET A 733 22.03 -29.13 27.92
CA MET A 733 23.33 -28.51 27.63
C MET A 733 23.82 -28.83 26.21
N ASN A 734 23.60 -30.06 25.73
CA ASN A 734 23.85 -30.42 24.34
C ASN A 734 22.96 -29.59 23.39
N LYS A 735 21.68 -29.39 23.73
CA LYS A 735 20.79 -28.56 22.92
C LYS A 735 21.22 -27.08 22.89
N ILE A 736 21.73 -26.54 24.01
CA ILE A 736 22.30 -25.19 24.06
C ILE A 736 23.56 -25.09 23.18
N ALA A 737 24.42 -26.11 23.17
CA ALA A 737 25.59 -26.15 22.29
C ALA A 737 25.18 -26.20 20.81
N GLU A 738 24.28 -27.10 20.42
CA GLU A 738 23.73 -27.18 19.05
C GLU A 738 23.12 -25.84 18.61
N LEU A 739 22.31 -25.20 19.46
CA LEU A 739 21.69 -23.91 19.16
C LEU A 739 22.72 -22.76 19.10
N SER A 740 23.82 -22.84 19.86
CA SER A 740 24.92 -21.88 19.77
C SER A 740 25.67 -22.00 18.44
N ASP A 741 25.94 -23.24 17.99
CA ASP A 741 26.61 -23.50 16.72
C ASP A 741 25.71 -23.11 15.53
N GLU A 742 24.42 -23.42 15.59
CA GLU A 742 23.41 -22.97 14.62
C GLU A 742 23.32 -21.43 14.58
N ARG A 743 23.36 -20.75 15.74
CA ARG A 743 23.39 -19.28 15.81
C ARG A 743 24.64 -18.70 15.13
N GLN A 744 25.82 -19.27 15.37
CA GLN A 744 27.06 -18.83 14.71
C GLN A 744 27.01 -19.03 13.19
N GLN A 745 26.46 -20.16 12.72
CA GLN A 745 26.26 -20.40 11.29
C GLN A 745 25.30 -19.37 10.66
N LEU A 746 24.21 -19.03 11.36
CA LEU A 746 23.27 -17.99 10.93
C LEU A 746 23.89 -16.59 10.95
N GLU A 747 24.69 -16.24 11.97
CA GLU A 747 25.46 -14.98 12.02
C GLU A 747 26.42 -14.85 10.83
N HIS A 748 27.14 -15.92 10.48
CA HIS A 748 28.00 -15.95 9.29
C HIS A 748 27.21 -15.81 7.99
N LEU A 749 26.08 -16.51 7.86
CA LEU A 749 25.22 -16.40 6.68
C LEU A 749 24.62 -15.00 6.52
N VAL A 750 24.16 -14.37 7.60
CA VAL A 750 23.68 -12.97 7.59
C VAL A 750 24.80 -12.02 7.16
N THR A 751 26.02 -12.20 7.66
CA THR A 751 27.18 -11.39 7.26
C THR A 751 27.49 -11.54 5.78
N GLN A 752 27.43 -12.76 5.23
CA GLN A 752 27.60 -13.00 3.80
C GLN A 752 26.50 -12.34 2.97
N LEU A 753 25.22 -12.53 3.35
CA LEU A 753 24.07 -11.94 2.66
C LEU A 753 24.08 -10.41 2.70
N GLN A 754 24.64 -9.80 3.75
CA GLN A 754 24.87 -8.35 3.81
C GLN A 754 25.88 -7.92 2.74
N GLY A 755 27.04 -8.57 2.63
CA GLY A 755 28.04 -8.27 1.58
C GLY A 755 27.52 -8.51 0.15
N GLU A 756 26.71 -9.55 -0.05
CA GLU A 756 26.01 -9.78 -1.33
C GLU A 756 24.99 -8.66 -1.62
N THR A 757 24.27 -8.17 -0.60
CA THR A 757 23.31 -7.06 -0.72
C THR A 757 24.00 -5.73 -1.03
N GLU A 758 25.14 -5.44 -0.40
CA GLU A 758 25.98 -4.28 -0.71
C GLU A 758 26.47 -4.33 -2.17
N THR A 759 26.97 -5.50 -2.60
CA THR A 759 27.40 -5.72 -3.99
C THR A 759 26.26 -5.52 -5.00
N ILE A 760 25.04 -5.99 -4.69
CA ILE A 760 23.84 -5.75 -5.50
C ILE A 760 23.49 -4.25 -5.52
N GLY A 761 23.68 -3.54 -4.41
CA GLY A 761 23.56 -2.08 -4.32
C GLY A 761 24.47 -1.34 -5.30
N ASP A 762 25.74 -1.73 -5.37
CA ASP A 762 26.71 -1.18 -6.33
C ASP A 762 26.30 -1.45 -7.78
N TYR A 763 25.84 -2.67 -8.10
CA TYR A 763 25.30 -2.98 -9.43
C TYR A 763 24.08 -2.12 -9.80
N ILE A 764 23.18 -1.86 -8.85
CA ILE A 764 22.03 -0.97 -9.06
C ILE A 764 22.50 0.46 -9.30
N ALA A 765 23.48 0.97 -8.52
CA ALA A 765 24.04 2.30 -8.71
C ALA A 765 24.71 2.45 -10.09
N LEU A 766 25.57 1.49 -10.47
CA LEU A 766 26.22 1.45 -11.79
C LEU A 766 25.19 1.40 -12.93
N TYR A 767 24.14 0.58 -12.81
CA TYR A 767 23.07 0.50 -13.81
C TYR A 767 22.27 1.80 -13.90
N GLN A 768 21.99 2.47 -12.78
CA GLN A 768 21.33 3.78 -12.77
C GLN A 768 22.18 4.86 -13.46
N ILE A 769 23.49 4.89 -13.18
CA ILE A 769 24.45 5.80 -13.83
C ILE A 769 24.51 5.53 -15.34
N GLN A 770 24.67 4.27 -15.76
CA GLN A 770 24.70 3.88 -17.16
C GLN A 770 23.40 4.25 -17.89
N ARG A 771 22.24 4.02 -17.27
CA ARG A 771 20.93 4.40 -17.81
C ARG A 771 20.67 5.91 -17.77
N GLY A 772 21.33 6.66 -16.89
CA GLY A 772 21.39 8.11 -16.91
C GLY A 772 22.18 8.62 -18.13
N LEU A 773 23.38 8.07 -18.36
CA LEU A 773 24.24 8.44 -19.47
C LEU A 773 23.62 8.10 -20.83
N MET A 774 22.95 6.94 -20.95
CA MET A 774 22.20 6.58 -22.16
C MET A 774 21.01 7.52 -22.42
N ARG A 775 20.26 7.94 -21.37
CA ARG A 775 19.20 8.95 -21.51
C ARG A 775 19.75 10.30 -21.94
N LYS A 776 20.89 10.73 -21.39
CA LYS A 776 21.55 11.98 -21.81
C LYS A 776 21.95 11.93 -23.28
N ARG A 777 22.62 10.86 -23.71
CA ARG A 777 23.00 10.65 -25.12
C ARG A 777 21.78 10.56 -26.06
N ALA A 778 20.64 10.06 -25.59
CA ALA A 778 19.39 10.10 -26.35
C ALA A 778 18.87 11.53 -26.50
N SER A 779 18.78 12.30 -25.39
CA SER A 779 18.41 13.72 -25.42
C SER A 779 19.30 14.55 -26.37
N GLU A 780 20.62 14.38 -26.28
CA GLU A 780 21.59 15.06 -27.15
C GLU A 780 21.36 14.72 -28.64
N LYS A 781 20.93 13.49 -28.96
CA LYS A 781 20.56 13.09 -30.33
C LYS A 781 19.21 13.65 -30.76
N ASP A 782 18.21 13.62 -29.89
CA ASP A 782 16.87 14.13 -30.18
C ASP A 782 16.89 15.67 -30.37
N GLU A 783 17.69 16.39 -29.57
CA GLU A 783 17.97 17.82 -29.73
C GLU A 783 18.66 18.12 -31.06
N TYR A 784 19.64 17.30 -31.46
CA TYR A 784 20.31 17.44 -32.76
C TYR A 784 19.36 17.16 -33.94
N ILE A 785 18.50 16.14 -33.84
CA ILE A 785 17.45 15.85 -34.83
C ILE A 785 16.44 17.01 -34.89
N ALA A 786 16.06 17.59 -33.75
CA ALA A 786 15.16 18.74 -33.68
C ALA A 786 15.80 20.04 -34.22
N GLN A 787 17.12 20.18 -34.17
CA GLN A 787 17.84 21.25 -34.88
C GLN A 787 17.82 21.01 -36.39
N LEU A 788 18.22 19.82 -36.87
CA LEU A 788 18.17 19.47 -38.29
C LEU A 788 16.76 19.58 -38.90
N ALA A 789 15.71 19.29 -38.12
CA ALA A 789 14.33 19.46 -38.55
C ALA A 789 13.98 20.94 -38.78
N ARG A 790 14.39 21.84 -37.87
CA ARG A 790 14.22 23.29 -38.01
C ARG A 790 15.03 23.83 -39.19
N ASP A 791 16.30 23.46 -39.30
CA ASP A 791 17.17 23.89 -40.41
C ASP A 791 16.59 23.45 -41.79
N ARG A 792 15.94 22.27 -41.84
CA ARG A 792 15.23 21.79 -43.03
C ARG A 792 13.96 22.57 -43.33
N GLU A 793 13.20 22.98 -42.33
CA GLU A 793 12.01 23.82 -42.49
C GLU A 793 12.39 25.23 -42.96
N ASP A 794 13.43 25.82 -42.37
CA ASP A 794 13.98 27.12 -42.78
C ASP A 794 14.50 27.08 -44.23
N LEU A 795 15.26 26.05 -44.61
CA LEU A 795 15.70 25.89 -46.01
C LEU A 795 14.53 25.68 -46.96
N LYS A 796 13.48 24.94 -46.55
CA LYS A 796 12.25 24.79 -47.36
C LYS A 796 11.52 26.14 -47.51
N ALA A 797 11.49 26.97 -46.48
CA ALA A 797 10.91 28.30 -46.54
C ALA A 797 11.72 29.22 -47.48
N LYS A 798 13.06 29.21 -47.38
CA LYS A 798 13.94 29.95 -48.31
C LYS A 798 13.77 29.48 -49.76
N LEU A 799 13.71 28.17 -50.03
CA LEU A 799 13.43 27.64 -51.37
C LEU A 799 12.04 28.05 -51.89
N GLY A 800 11.03 28.15 -51.02
CA GLY A 800 9.71 28.68 -51.37
C GLY A 800 9.79 30.16 -51.78
N GLN A 801 10.48 30.99 -51.00
CA GLN A 801 10.72 32.41 -51.33
C GLN A 801 11.50 32.56 -52.64
N LEU A 802 12.49 31.69 -52.89
CA LEU A 802 13.23 31.64 -54.15
C LEU A 802 12.31 31.31 -55.33
N GLN A 803 11.43 30.32 -55.18
CA GLN A 803 10.45 29.94 -56.20
C GLN A 803 9.49 31.09 -56.51
N ASP A 804 8.97 31.79 -55.49
CA ASP A 804 8.10 32.96 -55.65
C ASP A 804 8.82 34.12 -56.36
N LEU A 805 10.09 34.38 -56.01
CA LEU A 805 10.90 35.40 -56.68
C LEU A 805 11.21 35.04 -58.15
N VAL A 806 11.49 33.77 -58.44
CA VAL A 806 11.68 33.28 -59.82
C VAL A 806 10.38 33.38 -60.62
N MET A 807 9.24 33.03 -60.04
CA MET A 807 7.93 33.21 -60.68
C MET A 807 7.64 34.69 -60.98
N LYS A 808 7.91 35.59 -60.02
CA LYS A 808 7.81 37.05 -60.23
C LYS A 808 8.76 37.52 -61.34
N LEU A 809 10.00 37.06 -61.38
CA LEU A 809 10.95 37.41 -62.46
C LEU A 809 10.47 36.90 -63.83
N LEU A 810 9.87 35.72 -63.90
CA LEU A 810 9.26 35.19 -65.12
C LEU A 810 8.01 35.97 -65.55
N GLU A 811 7.19 36.45 -64.61
CA GLU A 811 6.05 37.33 -64.88
C GLU A 811 6.50 38.72 -65.34
N GLU A 812 7.48 39.33 -64.67
CA GLU A 812 8.11 40.57 -65.09
C GLU A 812 8.69 40.42 -66.50
N ARG A 813 9.45 39.34 -66.77
CA ARG A 813 9.98 39.03 -68.09
C ARG A 813 8.87 38.88 -69.14
N LYS A 814 7.76 38.18 -68.84
CA LYS A 814 6.60 38.09 -69.74
C LYS A 814 5.98 39.46 -70.01
N GLN A 815 5.85 40.33 -69.01
CA GLN A 815 5.30 41.68 -69.19
C GLN A 815 6.21 42.51 -70.11
N PHE A 816 7.53 42.50 -69.90
CA PHE A 816 8.50 43.12 -70.82
C PHE A 816 8.40 42.55 -72.23
N GLN A 817 8.31 41.22 -72.37
CA GLN A 817 8.22 40.55 -73.67
C GLN A 817 6.89 40.86 -74.39
N THR A 818 5.80 41.08 -73.66
CA THR A 818 4.51 41.49 -74.22
C THR A 818 4.56 42.95 -74.71
N GLN A 819 5.28 43.83 -74.00
CA GLN A 819 5.49 45.23 -74.42
C GLN A 819 6.41 45.37 -75.63
N THR A 820 7.38 44.48 -75.83
CA THR A 820 8.22 44.47 -77.04
C THR A 820 7.52 43.79 -78.23
N SER A 821 6.71 42.74 -78.01
CA SER A 821 5.96 42.08 -79.08
C SER A 821 4.87 42.96 -79.73
N SER A 822 4.42 44.04 -79.09
CA SER A 822 3.43 44.97 -79.69
C SER A 822 3.99 45.92 -80.74
N LEU A 823 5.31 45.91 -81.02
CA LEU A 823 5.95 46.86 -81.93
C LEU A 823 6.50 46.25 -83.23
N ASP A 824 6.65 44.92 -83.33
CA ASP A 824 7.54 44.30 -84.35
C ASP A 824 6.93 43.14 -85.17
N THR A 825 5.61 43.07 -85.40
CA THR A 825 5.07 42.14 -86.44
C THR A 825 3.69 42.50 -87.02
N ASN A 826 3.66 43.49 -87.90
CA ASN A 826 2.76 43.44 -89.07
C ASN A 826 3.49 42.69 -90.19
N LEU A 827 3.40 41.37 -90.27
CA LEU A 827 3.79 40.61 -91.47
C LEU A 827 3.12 39.22 -91.55
N GLU A 828 2.75 38.87 -92.78
CA GLU A 828 2.09 37.69 -93.37
C GLU A 828 1.99 36.32 -92.62
N LEU A 829 0.73 35.86 -92.49
CA LEU A 829 0.12 34.72 -93.23
C LEU A 829 0.51 33.22 -92.93
N ILE A 830 -0.55 32.39 -92.79
CA ILE A 830 -0.70 30.92 -93.04
C ILE A 830 -0.64 29.90 -91.86
N GLN A 831 -1.81 29.27 -91.61
CA GLN A 831 -2.16 27.95 -91.01
C GLN A 831 -1.85 27.67 -89.50
N ILE A 832 -2.80 27.32 -88.58
CA ILE A 832 -3.94 26.33 -88.51
C ILE A 832 -3.47 24.90 -88.10
N PRO A 833 -4.09 24.19 -87.10
CA PRO A 833 -4.98 24.59 -85.99
C PRO A 833 -4.77 23.81 -84.64
N GLU A 834 -5.77 23.86 -83.73
CA GLU A 834 -6.21 22.76 -82.80
C GLU A 834 -5.34 22.40 -81.57
N LEU A 835 -5.82 22.20 -80.32
CA LEU A 835 -7.15 22.08 -79.65
C LEU A 835 -7.10 22.84 -78.29
N GLU A 836 -8.12 23.57 -77.81
CA GLU A 836 -9.25 23.11 -76.94
C GLU A 836 -8.81 22.36 -75.64
N GLU A 837 -9.27 22.67 -74.41
CA GLU A 837 -10.38 23.53 -73.94
C GLU A 837 -10.18 24.08 -72.48
N ARG A 838 -10.56 25.36 -72.27
CA ARG A 838 -11.44 25.96 -71.22
C ARG A 838 -11.31 25.52 -69.72
N LYS A 839 -11.03 26.43 -68.76
CA LYS A 839 -11.90 27.47 -68.09
C LYS A 839 -12.95 26.85 -67.12
N ILE A 840 -13.31 27.35 -65.91
CA ILE A 840 -13.21 28.63 -65.14
C ILE A 840 -13.36 28.27 -63.63
N GLN A 841 -12.55 28.75 -62.66
CA GLN A 841 -12.67 29.98 -61.83
C GLN A 841 -13.89 30.12 -60.87
N ASN A 842 -13.67 29.92 -59.54
CA ASN A 842 -13.80 30.84 -58.37
C ASN A 842 -15.06 31.74 -58.13
N PRO A 843 -15.23 32.46 -56.97
CA PRO A 843 -14.73 32.34 -55.56
C PRO A 843 -15.81 32.57 -54.43
N ASP A 844 -15.42 32.49 -53.13
CA ASP A 844 -15.70 33.48 -52.02
C ASP A 844 -15.21 32.94 -50.63
N GLN A 845 -14.29 33.61 -49.90
CA GLN A 845 -14.43 34.64 -48.81
C GLN A 845 -14.91 34.09 -47.43
N LEU A 846 -14.09 34.03 -46.35
CA LEU A 846 -13.58 35.06 -45.39
C LEU A 846 -14.68 35.59 -44.41
N ASP A 847 -14.49 35.85 -43.09
CA ASP A 847 -13.32 36.07 -42.20
C ASP A 847 -13.70 35.93 -40.66
N GLY A 848 -12.75 35.99 -39.70
CA GLY A 848 -13.00 36.56 -38.34
C GLY A 848 -12.40 35.98 -37.02
N GLN A 849 -11.52 36.80 -36.37
CA GLN A 849 -11.42 37.15 -34.91
C GLN A 849 -10.28 36.67 -33.93
N ASN A 850 -9.48 37.66 -33.47
CA ASN A 850 -9.03 38.01 -32.06
C ASN A 850 -8.17 37.05 -31.17
N GLN A 851 -7.26 37.46 -30.25
CA GLN A 851 -6.71 38.78 -29.81
C GLN A 851 -5.40 38.68 -28.95
N ASN A 852 -4.62 39.79 -28.87
CA ASN A 852 -3.62 40.24 -27.84
C ASN A 852 -2.26 39.48 -27.64
N GLY A 853 -1.10 40.13 -27.43
CA GLY A 853 -0.73 41.58 -27.53
C GLY A 853 0.69 41.95 -26.98
N SER A 854 1.21 43.14 -27.35
CA SER A 854 2.42 43.88 -26.87
C SER A 854 3.84 43.27 -27.12
N ASP A 855 4.95 44.01 -27.31
CA ASP A 855 5.23 45.47 -27.16
C ASP A 855 6.45 45.97 -27.98
N SER A 856 6.51 47.27 -28.35
CA SER A 856 7.70 48.10 -28.72
C SER A 856 8.61 47.68 -29.92
N SER A 857 9.31 48.54 -30.69
CA SER A 857 9.56 50.00 -30.70
C SER A 857 10.19 50.50 -32.02
N ILE A 858 9.90 51.77 -32.42
CA ILE A 858 10.77 52.74 -33.16
C ILE A 858 11.24 52.32 -34.58
N ASP A 859 10.72 52.86 -35.69
CA ASP A 859 10.74 54.25 -36.22
C ASP A 859 12.08 54.68 -36.87
N VAL A 860 12.03 55.10 -38.14
CA VAL A 860 12.49 56.40 -38.68
C VAL A 860 12.34 56.43 -40.22
N SER A 861 11.69 57.47 -40.70
CA SER A 861 11.39 57.72 -42.12
C SER A 861 12.52 58.43 -42.88
N SER A 862 12.63 58.22 -44.19
CA SER A 862 13.16 59.23 -45.14
C SER A 862 12.79 58.93 -46.61
N GLY A 863 12.06 59.85 -47.26
CA GLY A 863 12.12 60.03 -48.72
C GLY A 863 13.43 60.74 -49.10
N SER A 864 13.93 60.77 -50.34
CA SER A 864 13.31 60.67 -51.67
C SER A 864 14.41 60.20 -52.70
N THR A 865 14.28 60.15 -54.03
CA THR A 865 13.40 60.83 -55.03
C THR A 865 13.13 59.93 -56.26
N ASP A 866 12.47 60.49 -57.27
CA ASP A 866 12.15 59.92 -58.58
C ASP A 866 13.33 59.28 -59.37
N VAL A 867 13.03 58.24 -60.16
CA VAL A 867 13.19 58.17 -61.65
C VAL A 867 13.03 56.72 -62.17
N GLU A 868 11.96 56.54 -62.95
CA GLU A 868 11.82 55.70 -64.16
C GLU A 868 12.22 54.19 -64.16
N VAL A 869 11.26 53.36 -63.75
CA VAL A 869 10.61 52.27 -64.54
C VAL A 869 11.46 51.08 -65.09
N THR A 870 12.77 51.17 -65.25
CA THR A 870 13.60 50.13 -65.92
C THR A 870 14.20 49.07 -64.97
N LYS A 871 14.18 49.28 -63.66
CA LYS A 871 14.97 48.49 -62.68
C LYS A 871 14.25 47.33 -61.98
N LYS A 872 12.96 47.07 -62.24
CA LYS A 872 12.21 45.98 -61.57
C LYS A 872 12.86 44.59 -61.69
N PRO A 873 13.16 44.06 -62.90
CA PRO A 873 13.73 42.72 -63.03
C PRO A 873 15.14 42.62 -62.43
N GLU A 874 15.91 43.72 -62.42
CA GLU A 874 17.23 43.78 -61.81
C GLU A 874 17.18 43.72 -60.28
N ALA A 875 16.17 44.35 -59.66
CA ALA A 875 15.93 44.27 -58.22
C ALA A 875 15.44 42.88 -57.78
N THR A 876 14.55 42.25 -58.57
CA THR A 876 14.12 40.86 -58.33
C THR A 876 15.29 39.89 -58.48
N ALA A 877 16.13 40.05 -59.51
CA ALA A 877 17.34 39.24 -59.71
C ALA A 877 18.36 39.40 -58.57
N LYS A 878 18.56 40.62 -58.04
CA LYS A 878 19.46 40.85 -56.90
C LYS A 878 19.01 40.12 -55.64
N LYS A 879 17.71 40.12 -55.33
CA LYS A 879 17.14 39.35 -54.20
C LYS A 879 17.27 37.84 -54.39
N ILE A 880 17.15 37.34 -55.61
CA ILE A 880 17.41 35.92 -55.93
C ILE A 880 18.87 35.56 -55.64
N MET A 881 19.83 36.39 -56.07
CA MET A 881 21.25 36.16 -55.81
C MET A 881 21.60 36.23 -54.32
N GLU A 882 21.07 37.21 -53.60
CA GLU A 882 21.24 37.37 -52.15
C GLU A 882 20.71 36.14 -51.39
N LEU A 883 19.51 35.69 -51.71
CA LEU A 883 18.88 34.52 -51.09
C LEU A 883 19.58 33.19 -51.46
N LEU A 884 20.18 33.10 -52.65
CA LEU A 884 21.08 31.99 -53.02
C LEU A 884 22.36 32.01 -52.19
N THR A 885 23.01 33.17 -52.00
CA THR A 885 24.19 33.28 -51.12
C THR A 885 23.87 33.00 -49.66
N GLU A 886 22.65 33.31 -49.18
CA GLU A 886 22.19 32.89 -47.86
C GLU A 886 22.02 31.37 -47.72
N ILE A 887 21.55 30.68 -48.77
CA ILE A 887 21.42 29.21 -48.78
C ILE A 887 22.82 28.55 -48.83
N GLU A 888 23.75 29.14 -49.60
CA GLU A 888 25.13 28.67 -49.71
C GLU A 888 25.92 28.87 -48.40
N THR A 889 25.64 29.93 -47.64
CA THR A 889 26.31 30.22 -46.35
C THR A 889 25.67 29.51 -45.14
N THR A 890 24.46 28.96 -45.25
CA THR A 890 23.93 28.03 -44.24
C THR A 890 24.69 26.71 -44.26
N ASN A 891 25.68 26.59 -43.36
CA ASN A 891 26.56 25.42 -43.14
C ASN A 891 25.79 24.13 -42.79
N LEU A 892 25.20 23.49 -43.79
CA LEU A 892 24.33 22.30 -43.66
C LEU A 892 25.06 20.96 -43.86
N VAL A 893 26.37 20.97 -44.17
CA VAL A 893 27.11 19.75 -44.56
C VAL A 893 28.35 19.47 -43.70
N GLU A 894 28.95 20.48 -43.06
CA GLU A 894 30.19 20.33 -42.29
C GLU A 894 30.02 20.49 -40.77
N LYS A 895 29.45 19.45 -40.15
CA LYS A 895 29.93 19.00 -38.83
C LYS A 895 30.16 17.49 -38.90
N PRO A 896 31.43 17.02 -38.84
CA PRO A 896 31.67 15.59 -38.75
C PRO A 896 31.02 15.06 -37.48
N VAL A 897 30.41 13.87 -37.58
CA VAL A 897 29.93 13.13 -36.43
C VAL A 897 31.10 12.99 -35.46
N LEU A 898 30.93 13.50 -34.23
CA LEU A 898 31.88 13.29 -33.15
C LEU A 898 31.82 11.80 -32.75
N ASP A 899 32.63 10.99 -33.43
CA ASP A 899 32.93 9.60 -33.08
C ASP A 899 33.71 9.57 -31.76
N ASN A 900 33.00 9.85 -30.67
CA ASN A 900 33.46 9.66 -29.30
C ASN A 900 33.46 8.18 -28.93
N PHE A 901 34.21 7.39 -29.71
CA PHE A 901 34.61 6.05 -29.34
C PHE A 901 35.83 6.15 -28.42
N HIS A 902 35.58 6.32 -27.12
CA HIS A 902 36.62 6.17 -26.11
C HIS A 902 36.73 4.69 -25.70
N PRO A 903 37.84 4.00 -26.01
CA PRO A 903 38.05 2.65 -25.53
C PRO A 903 38.24 2.67 -24.01
N CYS A 904 37.33 2.01 -23.31
CA CYS A 904 37.43 1.72 -21.87
C CYS A 904 38.76 0.99 -21.56
N PRO A 905 39.68 1.53 -20.75
CA PRO A 905 40.98 0.92 -20.49
C PRO A 905 40.91 -0.34 -19.59
N VAL A 906 39.73 -0.67 -19.07
CA VAL A 906 39.49 -1.81 -18.16
C VAL A 906 38.74 -2.95 -18.87
N CYS A 907 38.23 -2.72 -20.07
CA CYS A 907 37.32 -3.62 -20.77
C CYS A 907 38.09 -4.58 -21.68
N SER A 908 38.83 -5.53 -21.09
CA SER A 908 39.51 -6.59 -21.84
C SER A 908 38.47 -7.51 -22.52
N GLY A 909 38.46 -7.50 -23.86
CA GLY A 909 37.43 -8.17 -24.65
C GLY A 909 37.47 -9.69 -24.54
N ARG A 910 36.54 -10.26 -23.76
CA ARG A 910 36.03 -11.63 -23.95
C ARG A 910 34.51 -11.64 -23.83
N LEU A 911 33.86 -11.47 -24.98
CA LEU A 911 32.49 -11.95 -25.17
C LEU A 911 32.55 -13.48 -25.17
N ILE A 912 32.05 -14.11 -24.11
CA ILE A 912 31.73 -15.53 -24.14
C ILE A 912 30.43 -15.66 -24.93
N THR A 913 30.54 -16.15 -26.16
CA THR A 913 29.41 -16.75 -26.86
C THR A 913 29.06 -18.07 -26.19
N VAL A 914 27.78 -18.26 -25.89
CA VAL A 914 27.18 -19.59 -25.68
C VAL A 914 27.01 -20.26 -27.05
#